data_AF-A0A6P8AUB0-F1
#
_entry.id   AF-A0A6P8AUB0-F1
#
_cell.length_a   1.000
_cell.length_b   1.000
_cell.length_c   1.000
_cell.angle_alpha   90.00
_cell.angle_beta   90.00
_cell.angle_gamma   90.00
#
_symmetry.space_group_name_H-M   'P 1'
#
loop_
_entity.id
_entity.type
_entity.pdbx_description
1 polymer ?
#
loop_
_entity_poly.entity_id
_entity_poly.type
_entity_poly.pdbx_seq_one_letter_code
_entity_poly.pdbx_strand_id
1 'polypeptide(L)'
;MHRAALVMVVGWSSQLIRAQTNVTSNVYSAGGLTVLTYNDLSNDPKNGSAAVLVHALADFLGAEESCHKLGETLWSPDTASFTDGLNSSLSYQIWQENFPETQLFWVSKASSGDCRAIDYRGELTEVDCAGQGSSKLPALCTQSAPVMTTDTNNDRTDFVVNQRAGDLVYQGFRDFFVWKFRGIRFAAKPERFEYARPYEPTPEERTAPIPALFALPECLQVPGEVRNGSSEDCLGINIWTPYLPPTGSPSCKGSSTTPVPKRLKPVMFYIYGGALRIGSGRNVYTDGTMLASRGDVVVVTVNYRVGSLGWMVLGDGVHNGNYGLSDVITGLEWVKENIASFGGDPDRITIFGYSAGAWLTRAVMASPKAKGLFYAAIAQSGTAGMYMAEEPRQEAPLTNEAGFAYKYDSIEWAWENLGKRVVSQVGCATDETAIGCLRAVDGTAFLNTSIYAIGITVDGEYLDSDRLTVNSSNSYASDVAFMTGMDRDEAGNSITSIPAGIPLADIIPSLIPVVHREAMIAAVRSPAFGIPSDPTPEEALDGAIRVVTDAFFTCTEQATVYSAARHSAFESLWAYRFNRTYNFPGYTKPHCDTTDPEQLEYKKCHGGDHLLLFGTMRRGGLPDRDGLDLPFSRVAMDHWAAFGTNRDPNPDPAYLAARGYWDTLETLQRLGPWERADGSTSTPIRLLQVQARMDAYSEIEQCEVLGQPLDYFEPGSSAKN
;
A
#
# COMPACT_ATOMS: atom_id res chain seq x y z
N MET A 1 19.64 -19.02 51.28
CA MET A 1 18.80 -19.00 52.51
C MET A 1 17.34 -19.06 52.09
N HIS A 2 16.57 -19.88 52.80
CA HIS A 2 15.25 -20.41 52.44
C HIS A 2 14.08 -19.41 52.37
N ARG A 3 13.02 -19.89 51.70
CA ARG A 3 11.59 -19.47 51.63
C ARG A 3 11.31 -18.45 50.52
N ALA A 4 10.38 -18.64 49.60
CA ALA A 4 9.26 -19.58 49.52
C ALA A 4 8.94 -19.91 48.05
N ALA A 5 8.64 -21.18 47.80
CA ALA A 5 7.99 -21.68 46.59
C ALA A 5 6.62 -22.20 47.01
N LEU A 6 5.53 -21.66 46.46
CA LEU A 6 4.32 -22.38 46.04
C LEU A 6 3.28 -21.39 45.49
N VAL A 7 2.53 -21.87 44.50
CA VAL A 7 1.33 -21.28 43.85
C VAL A 7 1.61 -20.31 42.69
N MET A 8 1.92 -20.89 41.53
CA MET A 8 1.65 -20.27 40.21
C MET A 8 1.23 -21.37 39.23
N VAL A 9 -0.03 -21.79 39.30
CA VAL A 9 -0.75 -22.50 38.24
C VAL A 9 -2.21 -22.04 38.34
N VAL A 10 -2.83 -21.77 37.19
CA VAL A 10 -4.19 -21.27 36.96
C VAL A 10 -4.34 -19.75 36.99
N GLY A 11 -4.21 -19.15 35.81
CA GLY A 11 -4.52 -17.74 35.56
C GLY A 11 -4.49 -17.35 34.08
N TRP A 12 -4.83 -18.25 33.17
CA TRP A 12 -4.89 -18.00 31.72
C TRP A 12 -6.12 -18.72 31.14
N SER A 13 -7.31 -18.32 31.59
CA SER A 13 -8.59 -18.73 30.99
C SER A 13 -9.73 -17.92 31.62
N SER A 14 -9.70 -16.59 31.47
CA SER A 14 -10.80 -15.71 31.90
C SER A 14 -10.66 -14.29 31.34
N GLN A 15 -10.48 -14.16 30.02
CA GLN A 15 -10.79 -12.92 29.27
C GLN A 15 -11.57 -13.21 27.99
N LEU A 16 -12.42 -14.24 28.03
CA LEU A 16 -13.57 -14.39 27.15
C LEU A 16 -14.78 -14.43 28.09
N ILE A 17 -15.89 -13.80 27.71
CA ILE A 17 -17.03 -13.42 28.56
C ILE A 17 -16.88 -12.01 29.16
N ARG A 18 -16.96 -11.01 28.28
CA ARG A 18 -17.58 -9.72 28.61
C ARG A 18 -18.64 -9.42 27.55
N ALA A 19 -19.90 -9.46 28.01
CA ALA A 19 -21.12 -8.98 27.38
C ALA A 19 -21.22 -9.15 25.86
N GLN A 20 -21.75 -10.29 25.42
CA GLN A 20 -22.63 -10.31 24.25
C GLN A 20 -23.86 -9.45 24.58
N THR A 21 -23.75 -8.14 24.36
CA THR A 21 -24.96 -7.38 24.03
C THR A 21 -25.41 -7.90 22.67
N ASN A 22 -26.62 -8.43 22.61
CA ASN A 22 -27.32 -8.72 21.36
C ASN A 22 -27.53 -7.41 20.60
N VAL A 23 -26.48 -6.88 19.98
CA VAL A 23 -26.61 -5.94 18.88
C VAL A 23 -26.98 -6.81 17.68
N THR A 24 -28.27 -7.07 17.54
CA THR A 24 -28.84 -7.46 16.26
C THR A 24 -28.64 -6.26 15.32
N SER A 25 -27.43 -6.13 14.79
CA SER A 25 -27.10 -5.16 13.75
C SER A 25 -27.83 -5.65 12.50
N ASN A 26 -29.07 -5.20 12.34
CA ASN A 26 -29.79 -5.35 11.09
C ASN A 26 -28.84 -4.86 10.00
N VAL A 27 -28.54 -5.73 9.04
CA VAL A 27 -27.79 -5.35 7.84
C VAL A 27 -28.38 -4.04 7.34
N TYR A 28 -27.53 -3.02 7.19
CA TYR A 28 -27.98 -1.80 6.54
C TYR A 28 -28.29 -2.15 5.08
N SER A 29 -29.55 -2.48 4.86
CA SER A 29 -30.13 -3.01 3.62
C SER A 29 -30.99 -1.97 2.91
N ALA A 30 -31.07 -0.76 3.48
CA ALA A 30 -31.94 0.29 3.01
C ALA A 30 -31.39 1.03 1.78
N GLY A 31 -30.08 0.99 1.51
CA GLY A 31 -29.49 1.70 0.37
C GLY A 31 -27.97 1.81 0.46
N GLY A 32 -27.37 2.51 -0.49
CA GLY A 32 -25.94 2.84 -0.46
C GLY A 32 -25.64 3.92 0.57
N LEU A 33 -24.40 3.98 1.03
CA LEU A 33 -23.89 4.91 2.03
C LEU A 33 -22.63 5.59 1.52
N THR A 34 -22.57 6.92 1.55
CA THR A 34 -21.34 7.68 1.24
C THR A 34 -20.93 8.54 2.42
N VAL A 35 -19.65 8.50 2.79
CA VAL A 35 -19.10 9.45 3.76
C VAL A 35 -18.77 10.75 3.02
N LEU A 36 -19.46 11.83 3.37
CA LEU A 36 -19.21 13.17 2.84
C LEU A 36 -18.25 13.88 3.79
N THR A 37 -17.02 14.10 3.36
CA THR A 37 -15.99 14.81 4.14
C THR A 37 -15.12 15.68 3.24
N TYR A 38 -14.64 16.79 3.80
CA TYR A 38 -13.50 17.53 3.26
C TYR A 38 -12.22 17.05 3.94
N ASN A 39 -11.20 16.71 3.15
CA ASN A 39 -9.97 16.13 3.66
C ASN A 39 -8.74 16.89 3.16
N ASP A 40 -8.15 17.69 4.02
CA ASP A 40 -6.94 18.49 3.80
C ASP A 40 -5.69 17.90 4.51
N LEU A 41 -5.80 16.66 5.00
CA LEU A 41 -4.79 15.93 5.77
C LEU A 41 -4.42 16.55 7.14
N SER A 42 -5.18 17.54 7.62
CA SER A 42 -4.89 18.23 8.89
C SER A 42 -5.25 17.42 10.14
N ASN A 43 -6.12 16.40 10.01
CA ASN A 43 -6.80 15.67 11.10
C ASN A 43 -7.73 16.50 11.98
N ASP A 44 -8.06 17.74 11.59
CA ASP A 44 -8.98 18.58 12.35
C ASP A 44 -10.42 18.44 11.80
N PRO A 45 -11.30 17.65 12.45
CA PRO A 45 -12.69 17.56 12.03
C PRO A 45 -13.38 18.88 12.37
N LYS A 46 -13.52 19.77 11.38
CA LYS A 46 -14.27 21.02 11.57
C LYS A 46 -15.75 20.70 11.87
N ASN A 47 -16.34 21.33 12.88
CA ASN A 47 -17.74 21.09 13.24
C ASN A 47 -18.67 21.41 12.06
N GLY A 48 -19.47 20.43 11.62
CA GLY A 48 -20.40 20.58 10.50
C GLY A 48 -19.83 20.27 9.10
N SER A 49 -18.55 19.94 9.02
CA SER A 49 -17.84 19.64 7.76
C SER A 49 -18.17 18.29 7.12
N ALA A 50 -18.98 17.45 7.77
CA ALA A 50 -19.20 16.07 7.37
C ALA A 50 -20.62 15.57 7.61
N ALA A 51 -21.02 14.59 6.80
CA ALA A 51 -22.28 13.87 6.92
C ALA A 51 -22.14 12.45 6.35
N VAL A 52 -23.02 11.54 6.75
CA VAL A 52 -23.21 10.27 6.04
C VAL A 52 -24.43 10.42 5.13
N LEU A 53 -24.21 10.35 3.82
CA LEU A 53 -25.28 10.37 2.84
C LEU A 53 -25.90 8.97 2.71
N VAL A 54 -27.17 8.89 3.07
CA VAL A 54 -28.03 7.72 2.83
C VAL A 54 -28.69 7.88 1.47
N HIS A 55 -28.39 6.99 0.53
CA HIS A 55 -28.90 7.07 -0.84
C HIS A 55 -30.33 6.55 -0.99
N ALA A 56 -30.84 5.85 0.04
CA ALA A 56 -32.19 5.30 0.06
C ALA A 56 -33.23 6.43 -0.03
N LEU A 57 -34.18 6.30 -0.95
CA LEU A 57 -35.31 7.24 -1.02
C LEU A 57 -36.35 6.86 0.02
N ALA A 58 -36.54 7.72 1.02
CA ALA A 58 -37.49 7.51 2.10
C ALA A 58 -38.33 8.77 2.36
N ASP A 59 -39.49 8.60 3.00
CA ASP A 59 -40.15 9.72 3.66
C ASP A 59 -39.34 10.17 4.88
N PHE A 60 -39.78 11.23 5.56
CA PHE A 60 -39.01 11.82 6.66
C PHE A 60 -38.76 10.83 7.80
N LEU A 61 -39.77 10.05 8.21
CA LEU A 61 -39.64 9.06 9.28
C LEU A 61 -38.69 7.92 8.90
N GLY A 62 -38.75 7.44 7.66
CA GLY A 62 -37.82 6.42 7.16
C GLY A 62 -36.38 6.94 7.06
N ALA A 63 -36.19 8.23 6.78
CA ALA A 63 -34.89 8.89 6.82
C ALA A 63 -34.34 8.96 8.25
N GLU A 64 -35.15 9.36 9.23
CA GLU A 64 -34.78 9.35 10.66
C GLU A 64 -34.40 7.93 11.13
N GLU A 65 -35.19 6.92 10.78
CA GLU A 65 -34.90 5.53 11.13
C GLU A 65 -33.59 5.06 10.49
N SER A 66 -33.31 5.49 9.25
CA SER A 66 -32.08 5.17 8.55
C SER A 66 -30.85 5.75 9.24
N CYS A 67 -30.90 7.01 9.67
CA CYS A 67 -29.82 7.61 10.46
C CYS A 67 -29.67 6.92 11.82
N HIS A 68 -30.78 6.61 12.49
CA HIS A 68 -30.76 5.94 13.79
C HIS A 68 -30.11 4.55 13.72
N LYS A 69 -30.32 3.79 12.64
CA LYS A 69 -29.63 2.51 12.38
C LYS A 69 -28.11 2.65 12.26
N LEU A 70 -27.62 3.82 11.90
CA LEU A 70 -26.19 4.14 11.85
C LEU A 70 -25.66 4.64 13.19
N GLY A 71 -26.51 4.83 14.21
CA GLY A 71 -26.16 5.50 15.46
C GLY A 71 -26.10 7.02 15.31
N GLU A 72 -26.79 7.59 14.32
CA GLU A 72 -26.75 9.00 13.95
C GLU A 72 -28.16 9.62 13.95
N THR A 73 -28.23 10.93 13.83
CA THR A 73 -29.48 11.67 13.58
C THR A 73 -29.42 12.37 12.23
N LEU A 74 -30.52 12.98 11.78
CA LEU A 74 -30.46 13.85 10.61
C LEU A 74 -29.54 15.05 10.88
N TRP A 75 -28.67 15.36 9.92
CA TRP A 75 -27.78 16.52 9.97
C TRP A 75 -28.61 17.80 10.06
N SER A 76 -28.15 18.77 10.87
CA SER A 76 -28.90 19.96 11.19
C SER A 76 -28.18 21.24 10.76
N PRO A 77 -28.74 22.04 9.84
CA PRO A 77 -28.15 23.32 9.44
C PRO A 77 -28.14 24.36 10.57
N ASP A 78 -28.93 24.14 11.63
CA ASP A 78 -28.99 25.07 12.77
C ASP A 78 -27.82 24.86 13.75
N THR A 79 -27.15 23.70 13.71
CA THR A 79 -26.06 23.35 14.63
C THR A 79 -24.72 23.08 13.94
N ALA A 80 -24.71 23.06 12.60
CA ALA A 80 -23.56 22.75 11.78
C ALA A 80 -23.52 23.65 10.53
N SER A 81 -22.34 24.14 10.17
CA SER A 81 -22.13 24.99 9.00
C SER A 81 -22.01 24.15 7.73
N PHE A 82 -22.88 24.38 6.75
CA PHE A 82 -22.82 23.73 5.43
C PHE A 82 -21.54 24.10 4.66
N THR A 83 -21.05 25.33 4.82
CA THR A 83 -19.90 25.86 4.08
C THR A 83 -18.55 25.40 4.61
N ASP A 84 -18.53 24.69 5.74
CA ASP A 84 -17.29 24.24 6.39
C ASP A 84 -16.78 22.90 5.81
N GLY A 85 -17.14 22.57 4.56
CA GLY A 85 -16.64 21.40 3.81
C GLY A 85 -17.74 20.47 3.28
N LEU A 86 -18.93 20.49 3.89
CA LEU A 86 -20.05 19.66 3.43
C LEU A 86 -20.54 20.12 2.04
N ASN A 87 -20.51 21.42 1.77
CA ASN A 87 -20.79 22.00 0.46
C ASN A 87 -19.98 21.36 -0.68
N SER A 88 -18.65 21.24 -0.52
CA SER A 88 -17.78 20.66 -1.55
C SER A 88 -18.06 19.17 -1.74
N SER A 89 -18.20 18.42 -0.65
CA SER A 89 -18.43 16.97 -0.71
C SER A 89 -19.82 16.60 -1.24
N LEU A 90 -20.85 17.41 -0.96
CA LEU A 90 -22.20 17.23 -1.52
C LEU A 90 -22.28 17.70 -2.97
N SER A 91 -21.68 18.84 -3.31
CA SER A 91 -21.58 19.32 -4.71
C SER A 91 -20.83 18.33 -5.59
N TYR A 92 -19.80 17.67 -5.04
CA TYR A 92 -19.09 16.61 -5.73
C TYR A 92 -20.00 15.44 -6.13
N GLN A 93 -21.05 15.13 -5.36
CA GLN A 93 -22.02 14.10 -5.76
C GLN A 93 -22.81 14.49 -7.01
N ILE A 94 -23.04 15.78 -7.23
CA ILE A 94 -23.68 16.30 -8.45
C ILE A 94 -22.69 16.26 -9.62
N TRP A 95 -21.43 16.66 -9.40
CA TRP A 95 -20.38 16.59 -10.41
C TRP A 95 -20.11 15.16 -10.88
N GLN A 96 -20.17 14.18 -9.99
CA GLN A 96 -20.09 12.74 -10.32
C GLN A 96 -21.33 12.19 -11.02
N GLU A 97 -22.35 13.03 -11.27
CA GLU A 97 -23.66 12.64 -11.80
C GLU A 97 -24.37 11.57 -10.94
N ASN A 98 -24.04 11.50 -9.65
CA ASN A 98 -24.71 10.59 -8.72
C ASN A 98 -26.15 11.03 -8.46
N PHE A 99 -26.40 12.34 -8.53
CA PHE A 99 -27.70 12.97 -8.36
C PHE A 99 -27.83 14.18 -9.31
N PRO A 100 -29.04 14.53 -9.76
CA PRO A 100 -29.26 15.74 -10.55
C PRO A 100 -29.10 17.02 -9.71
N GLU A 101 -28.86 18.17 -10.37
CA GLU A 101 -28.76 19.48 -9.69
C GLU A 101 -30.02 19.86 -8.90
N THR A 102 -31.19 19.32 -9.27
CA THR A 102 -32.46 19.54 -8.59
C THR A 102 -32.67 18.62 -7.38
N GLN A 103 -31.68 17.80 -7.01
CA GLN A 103 -31.83 16.85 -5.92
C GLN A 103 -31.91 17.56 -4.56
N LEU A 104 -32.92 17.19 -3.78
CA LEU A 104 -33.07 17.57 -2.38
C LEU A 104 -32.69 16.40 -1.47
N PHE A 105 -32.17 16.72 -0.28
CA PHE A 105 -31.76 15.75 0.75
C PHE A 105 -32.41 16.10 2.09
N TRP A 106 -32.98 15.10 2.78
CA TRP A 106 -33.52 15.29 4.12
C TRP A 106 -32.46 15.76 5.11
N VAL A 107 -32.83 16.77 5.89
CA VAL A 107 -32.07 17.30 7.03
C VAL A 107 -33.01 17.44 8.24
N SER A 108 -32.48 17.83 9.40
CA SER A 108 -33.29 18.02 10.62
C SER A 108 -34.46 18.99 10.38
N LYS A 109 -35.56 18.78 11.11
CA LYS A 109 -36.69 19.73 11.14
C LYS A 109 -36.24 21.13 11.55
N ALA A 110 -36.97 22.13 11.08
CA ALA A 110 -36.84 23.48 11.61
C ALA A 110 -37.27 23.51 13.09
N SER A 111 -36.81 24.53 13.82
CA SER A 111 -37.25 24.77 15.22
C SER A 111 -38.79 24.91 15.36
N SER A 112 -39.51 25.25 14.28
CA SER A 112 -40.98 25.29 14.22
C SER A 112 -41.64 23.90 14.18
N GLY A 113 -40.88 22.85 13.86
CA GLY A 113 -41.35 21.48 13.68
C GLY A 113 -41.56 21.05 12.22
N ASP A 114 -41.40 21.98 11.28
CA ASP A 114 -41.62 21.75 9.85
C ASP A 114 -40.47 20.93 9.24
N CYS A 115 -40.81 19.98 8.37
CA CYS A 115 -39.80 19.21 7.64
C CYS A 115 -39.19 20.06 6.53
N ARG A 116 -37.88 19.92 6.37
CA ARG A 116 -37.12 20.63 5.36
C ARG A 116 -36.08 19.72 4.74
N ALA A 117 -35.73 20.04 3.51
CA ALA A 117 -34.64 19.41 2.77
C ALA A 117 -33.65 20.48 2.32
N ILE A 118 -32.41 20.07 2.07
CA ILE A 118 -31.34 20.92 1.56
C ILE A 118 -30.96 20.50 0.14
N ASP A 119 -30.59 21.43 -0.72
CA ASP A 119 -29.95 21.12 -1.99
C ASP A 119 -28.41 21.09 -1.88
N TYR A 120 -27.71 20.86 -2.99
CA TYR A 120 -26.25 20.85 -3.01
C TYR A 120 -25.60 22.24 -2.82
N ARG A 121 -26.37 23.32 -2.95
CA ARG A 121 -25.93 24.71 -2.76
C ARG A 121 -26.14 25.19 -1.33
N GLY A 122 -26.84 24.41 -0.50
CA GLY A 122 -27.16 24.74 0.87
C GLY A 122 -28.50 25.45 1.04
N GLU A 123 -29.31 25.54 -0.02
CA GLU A 123 -30.62 26.18 0.04
C GLU A 123 -31.64 25.23 0.69
N LEU A 124 -32.37 25.75 1.67
CA LEU A 124 -33.37 24.99 2.42
C LEU A 124 -34.75 25.17 1.79
N THR A 125 -35.44 24.05 1.59
CA THR A 125 -36.82 23.99 1.10
C THR A 125 -37.69 23.30 2.13
N GLU A 126 -38.85 23.88 2.45
CA GLU A 126 -39.87 23.20 3.26
C GLU A 126 -40.54 22.10 2.43
N VAL A 127 -40.67 20.91 3.01
CA VAL A 127 -41.17 19.72 2.30
C VAL A 127 -42.15 18.98 3.20
N ASP A 128 -43.23 18.44 2.63
CA ASP A 128 -44.20 17.65 3.36
C ASP A 128 -43.56 16.40 4.01
N CYS A 129 -43.69 16.29 5.33
CA CYS A 129 -43.09 15.20 6.13
C CYS A 129 -43.61 13.79 5.76
N ALA A 130 -44.92 13.65 5.49
CA ALA A 130 -45.60 12.37 5.26
C ALA A 130 -47.00 12.58 4.63
N GLY A 131 -47.48 11.59 3.85
CA GLY A 131 -48.84 11.57 3.26
C GLY A 131 -48.90 10.99 1.83
N GLN A 132 -50.10 10.92 1.24
CA GLN A 132 -50.23 10.62 -0.20
C GLN A 132 -49.68 11.80 -1.01
N GLY A 133 -48.42 11.68 -1.47
CA GLY A 133 -47.69 12.73 -2.17
C GLY A 133 -46.39 13.18 -1.49
N SER A 134 -46.00 12.59 -0.36
CA SER A 134 -44.75 12.95 0.32
C SER A 134 -43.52 12.65 -0.54
N SER A 135 -42.59 13.60 -0.57
CA SER A 135 -41.32 13.45 -1.26
C SER A 135 -40.54 12.27 -0.67
N LYS A 136 -40.01 11.41 -1.53
CA LYS A 136 -39.05 10.38 -1.12
C LYS A 136 -37.66 10.87 -1.49
N LEU A 137 -36.88 11.23 -0.49
CA LEU A 137 -35.58 11.85 -0.68
C LEU A 137 -34.48 11.00 -0.02
N PRO A 138 -33.24 11.07 -0.53
CA PRO A 138 -32.06 10.66 0.23
C PRO A 138 -31.90 11.53 1.48
N ALA A 139 -31.09 11.10 2.44
CA ALA A 139 -30.93 11.79 3.73
C ALA A 139 -29.47 12.07 4.06
N LEU A 140 -29.22 13.22 4.69
CA LEU A 140 -27.93 13.55 5.31
C LEU A 140 -28.03 13.21 6.79
N CYS A 141 -27.28 12.21 7.22
CA CYS A 141 -27.12 11.89 8.64
C CYS A 141 -25.88 12.60 9.20
N THR A 142 -25.87 12.86 10.50
CA THR A 142 -24.67 13.30 11.21
C THR A 142 -23.51 12.31 11.01
N GLN A 143 -22.28 12.79 11.11
CA GLN A 143 -21.07 11.98 11.15
C GLN A 143 -20.38 12.25 12.48
N SER A 144 -20.67 11.41 13.48
CA SER A 144 -20.15 11.55 14.84
C SER A 144 -18.96 10.63 15.14
N ALA A 145 -18.58 9.77 14.19
CA ALA A 145 -17.42 8.90 14.37
C ALA A 145 -16.13 9.74 14.48
N PRO A 146 -15.23 9.44 15.42
CA PRO A 146 -14.03 10.24 15.65
C PRO A 146 -13.00 10.06 14.53
N VAL A 147 -12.12 11.05 14.38
CA VAL A 147 -10.87 10.87 13.61
C VAL A 147 -9.99 9.89 14.38
N MET A 148 -9.76 8.71 13.81
CA MET A 148 -8.88 7.72 14.42
C MET A 148 -7.41 8.06 14.18
N THR A 149 -6.59 7.92 15.20
CA THR A 149 -5.11 8.02 15.15
C THR A 149 -4.49 6.63 15.23
N THR A 150 -3.17 6.53 15.03
CA THR A 150 -2.44 5.26 15.19
C THR A 150 -2.65 4.61 16.56
N ASP A 151 -2.90 5.41 17.61
CA ASP A 151 -3.10 4.93 18.99
C ASP A 151 -4.54 4.55 19.33
N THR A 152 -5.52 5.06 18.58
CA THR A 152 -6.96 4.90 18.89
C THR A 152 -7.69 3.95 17.93
N ASN A 153 -6.99 3.41 16.92
CA ASN A 153 -7.53 2.57 15.84
C ASN A 153 -7.88 1.11 16.24
N ASN A 154 -7.85 0.75 17.53
CA ASN A 154 -7.67 -0.66 17.91
C ASN A 154 -8.84 -1.43 18.52
N ASP A 155 -9.96 -0.85 18.98
CA ASP A 155 -11.03 -1.63 19.66
C ASP A 155 -12.44 -0.98 19.65
N ARG A 156 -12.93 -0.46 18.52
CA ARG A 156 -14.23 0.25 18.48
C ARG A 156 -15.37 -0.61 17.93
N THR A 157 -16.47 -0.67 18.68
CA THR A 157 -17.69 -1.45 18.39
C THR A 157 -18.95 -0.59 18.26
N ASP A 158 -18.79 0.73 18.27
CA ASP A 158 -19.87 1.71 18.39
C ASP A 158 -20.31 2.32 17.04
N PHE A 159 -19.59 2.06 15.95
CA PHE A 159 -19.92 2.55 14.60
C PHE A 159 -19.91 1.43 13.54
N VAL A 160 -20.45 0.27 13.90
CA VAL A 160 -20.42 -0.94 13.07
C VAL A 160 -21.40 -0.88 11.90
N VAL A 161 -21.03 -1.53 10.79
CA VAL A 161 -21.88 -1.74 9.63
C VAL A 161 -21.69 -3.15 9.10
N ASN A 162 -22.76 -3.77 8.62
CA ASN A 162 -22.70 -5.07 7.95
C ASN A 162 -22.78 -4.87 6.44
N GLN A 163 -21.80 -5.36 5.70
CA GLN A 163 -21.72 -5.31 4.24
C GLN A 163 -21.72 -6.72 3.64
N ARG A 164 -22.59 -6.95 2.65
CA ARG A 164 -22.66 -8.24 1.95
C ARG A 164 -21.66 -8.29 0.79
N ALA A 165 -20.84 -9.34 0.74
CA ALA A 165 -19.96 -9.67 -0.37
C ALA A 165 -20.10 -11.15 -0.70
N GLY A 166 -20.57 -11.45 -1.92
CA GLY A 166 -20.99 -12.80 -2.28
C GLY A 166 -22.10 -13.32 -1.36
N ASP A 167 -21.90 -14.53 -0.83
CA ASP A 167 -22.77 -15.18 0.14
C ASP A 167 -22.47 -14.78 1.59
N LEU A 168 -21.37 -14.06 1.84
CA LEU A 168 -20.94 -13.65 3.16
C LEU A 168 -21.44 -12.25 3.53
N VAL A 169 -21.47 -12.01 4.85
CA VAL A 169 -21.73 -10.70 5.44
C VAL A 169 -20.55 -10.36 6.33
N TYR A 170 -19.87 -9.26 6.04
CA TYR A 170 -18.74 -8.76 6.83
C TYR A 170 -19.19 -7.60 7.70
N GLN A 171 -18.84 -7.64 8.98
CA GLN A 171 -19.07 -6.55 9.91
C GLN A 171 -17.83 -5.66 10.00
N GLY A 172 -17.90 -4.49 9.36
CA GLY A 172 -16.89 -3.44 9.45
C GLY A 172 -17.32 -2.32 10.41
N PHE A 173 -16.62 -1.20 10.35
CA PHE A 173 -16.94 0.01 11.11
C PHE A 173 -16.57 1.26 10.33
N ARG A 174 -17.05 2.44 10.73
CA ARG A 174 -16.56 3.73 10.19
C ARG A 174 -15.70 4.48 11.19
N ASP A 175 -14.77 5.26 10.66
CA ASP A 175 -14.25 6.44 11.35
C ASP A 175 -14.86 7.72 10.73
N PHE A 176 -14.29 8.88 11.04
CA PHE A 176 -14.76 10.15 10.48
C PHE A 176 -14.73 10.19 8.94
N PHE A 177 -13.70 9.60 8.31
CA PHE A 177 -13.40 9.77 6.89
C PHE A 177 -13.90 8.64 6.00
N VAL A 178 -13.89 7.39 6.50
CA VAL A 178 -14.15 6.21 5.67
C VAL A 178 -14.80 5.06 6.46
N TRP A 179 -15.34 4.10 5.72
CA TRP A 179 -15.65 2.76 6.20
C TRP A 179 -14.40 1.87 6.15
N LYS A 180 -14.25 0.98 7.14
CA LYS A 180 -13.11 0.06 7.29
C LYS A 180 -13.59 -1.37 7.50
N PHE A 181 -12.98 -2.29 6.76
CA PHE A 181 -13.13 -3.73 6.94
C PHE A 181 -11.74 -4.33 7.02
N ARG A 182 -11.34 -4.73 8.22
CA ARG A 182 -9.98 -5.18 8.51
C ARG A 182 -9.98 -6.67 8.80
N GLY A 183 -9.00 -7.37 8.27
CA GLY A 183 -8.80 -8.80 8.52
C GLY A 183 -9.75 -9.74 7.77
N ILE A 184 -10.19 -9.34 6.57
CA ILE A 184 -10.96 -10.25 5.69
C ILE A 184 -10.01 -11.33 5.17
N ARG A 185 -10.35 -12.60 5.38
CA ARG A 185 -9.59 -13.75 4.87
C ARG A 185 -9.82 -13.93 3.37
N PHE A 186 -8.73 -13.92 2.60
CA PHE A 186 -8.76 -14.26 1.17
C PHE A 186 -8.28 -15.70 0.91
N ALA A 187 -7.55 -16.30 1.86
CA ALA A 187 -7.11 -17.68 1.83
C ALA A 187 -7.16 -18.30 3.24
N ALA A 188 -7.32 -19.62 3.30
CA ALA A 188 -7.10 -20.35 4.56
C ALA A 188 -5.60 -20.41 4.85
N LYS A 189 -5.21 -20.69 6.10
CA LYS A 189 -3.79 -20.95 6.43
C LYS A 189 -3.28 -22.10 5.56
N PRO A 190 -2.34 -21.86 4.63
CA PRO A 190 -1.80 -22.94 3.80
C PRO A 190 -1.00 -23.90 4.69
N GLU A 191 -0.91 -25.18 4.27
CA GLU A 191 0.18 -26.00 4.79
C GLU A 191 1.51 -25.35 4.38
N ARG A 192 2.56 -25.54 5.19
CA ARG A 192 3.84 -24.92 4.87
C ARG A 192 4.33 -25.39 3.52
N PHE A 193 4.83 -24.42 2.75
CA PHE A 193 5.36 -24.58 1.40
C PHE A 193 4.28 -24.99 0.37
N GLU A 194 3.01 -24.71 0.63
CA GLU A 194 1.95 -24.80 -0.37
C GLU A 194 1.55 -23.41 -0.88
N TYR A 195 1.11 -23.34 -2.13
CA TYR A 195 0.48 -22.15 -2.69
C TYR A 195 -0.84 -21.83 -1.98
N ALA A 196 -1.19 -20.55 -1.88
CA ALA A 196 -2.48 -20.14 -1.35
C ALA A 196 -3.61 -20.63 -2.26
N ARG A 197 -4.77 -20.85 -1.65
CA ARG A 197 -6.02 -21.16 -2.35
C ARG A 197 -7.10 -20.22 -1.85
N PRO A 198 -8.06 -19.83 -2.72
CA PRO A 198 -9.19 -19.01 -2.32
C PRO A 198 -9.88 -19.54 -1.05
N TYR A 199 -10.21 -18.65 -0.14
CA TYR A 199 -10.85 -19.01 1.12
C TYR A 199 -12.22 -19.64 0.85
N GLU A 200 -12.46 -20.80 1.45
CA GLU A 200 -13.78 -21.44 1.47
C GLU A 200 -14.45 -21.21 2.83
N PRO A 201 -15.50 -20.37 2.90
CA PRO A 201 -16.16 -20.07 4.16
C PRO A 201 -16.88 -21.28 4.76
N THR A 202 -16.83 -21.41 6.09
CA THR A 202 -17.51 -22.49 6.82
C THR A 202 -19.04 -22.32 6.76
N PRO A 203 -19.83 -23.39 7.01
CA PRO A 203 -21.28 -23.27 7.12
C PRO A 203 -21.75 -22.21 8.13
N GLU A 204 -21.05 -22.07 9.26
CA GLU A 204 -21.36 -21.09 10.30
C GLU A 204 -21.14 -19.65 9.80
N GLU A 205 -20.02 -19.40 9.12
CA GLU A 205 -19.67 -18.08 8.53
C GLU A 205 -20.68 -17.62 7.47
N ARG A 206 -21.41 -18.55 6.85
CA ARG A 206 -22.49 -18.25 5.89
C ARG A 206 -23.81 -17.85 6.55
N THR A 207 -23.95 -18.10 7.86
CA THR A 207 -25.20 -17.86 8.61
C THR A 207 -25.18 -16.63 9.51
N ALA A 208 -24.00 -16.08 9.80
CA ALA A 208 -23.83 -14.93 10.69
C ALA A 208 -22.79 -13.93 10.14
N PRO A 209 -22.87 -12.64 10.50
CA PRO A 209 -21.85 -11.66 10.13
C PRO A 209 -20.46 -12.04 10.65
N ILE A 210 -19.46 -12.01 9.77
CA ILE A 210 -18.04 -12.24 10.06
C ILE A 210 -17.41 -10.92 10.54
N PRO A 211 -16.83 -10.85 11.75
CA PRO A 211 -16.17 -9.65 12.22
C PRO A 211 -14.95 -9.29 11.35
N ALA A 212 -15.00 -8.12 10.72
CA ALA A 212 -13.89 -7.48 10.00
C ALA A 212 -13.50 -6.17 10.70
N LEU A 213 -13.38 -6.23 12.03
CA LEU A 213 -13.10 -5.07 12.89
C LEU A 213 -11.59 -4.87 13.15
N PHE A 214 -10.82 -5.95 13.03
CA PHE A 214 -9.40 -5.99 13.37
C PHE A 214 -8.62 -6.64 12.26
N ALA A 215 -7.43 -6.09 11.97
CA ALA A 215 -6.55 -6.72 11.01
C ALA A 215 -6.10 -8.10 11.53
N LEU A 216 -5.90 -9.05 10.62
CA LEU A 216 -5.28 -10.33 10.97
C LEU A 216 -3.86 -10.12 11.52
N PRO A 217 -3.31 -11.11 12.25
CA PRO A 217 -1.92 -11.10 12.66
C PRO A 217 -0.96 -10.85 11.49
N GLU A 218 0.23 -10.33 11.81
CA GLU A 218 1.37 -10.38 10.90
C GLU A 218 1.70 -11.82 10.51
N CYS A 219 2.22 -12.03 9.30
CA CYS A 219 2.81 -13.32 8.99
C CYS A 219 4.03 -13.58 9.87
N LEU A 220 4.26 -14.85 10.21
CA LEU A 220 5.31 -15.27 11.15
C LEU A 220 6.68 -14.71 10.72
N GLN A 221 7.25 -13.85 11.57
CA GLN A 221 8.47 -13.09 11.30
C GLN A 221 9.16 -12.69 12.61
N VAL A 222 10.43 -12.26 12.54
CA VAL A 222 11.20 -11.85 13.74
C VAL A 222 10.55 -10.63 14.39
N PRO A 223 10.23 -10.68 15.70
CA PRO A 223 9.74 -9.52 16.43
C PRO A 223 10.83 -8.44 16.51
N GLY A 224 10.52 -7.19 16.15
CA GLY A 224 11.51 -6.11 16.26
C GLY A 224 11.05 -4.76 15.73
N GLU A 225 10.37 -4.72 14.59
CA GLU A 225 9.87 -3.46 14.00
C GLU A 225 8.36 -3.28 14.16
N VAL A 226 7.61 -4.38 14.35
CA VAL A 226 6.18 -4.37 14.66
C VAL A 226 5.91 -5.40 15.77
N ARG A 227 4.98 -5.06 16.68
CA ARG A 227 4.82 -5.64 18.03
C ARG A 227 4.53 -7.15 18.04
N ASN A 228 4.73 -7.79 19.20
CA ASN A 228 4.29 -9.16 19.53
C ASN A 228 2.91 -9.49 18.91
N GLY A 229 2.79 -10.59 18.16
CA GLY A 229 1.52 -11.04 17.57
C GLY A 229 1.56 -11.39 16.08
N SER A 230 2.60 -12.11 15.64
CA SER A 230 2.66 -12.74 14.31
C SER A 230 2.15 -14.19 14.37
N SER A 231 1.70 -14.72 13.23
CA SER A 231 1.08 -16.03 13.08
C SER A 231 1.33 -16.57 11.67
N GLU A 232 1.34 -17.90 11.49
CA GLU A 232 1.28 -18.49 10.15
C GLU A 232 -0.12 -18.33 9.54
N ASP A 233 -1.15 -18.21 10.37
CA ASP A 233 -2.51 -17.87 9.96
C ASP A 233 -2.68 -16.35 9.84
N CYS A 234 -2.15 -15.80 8.74
CA CYS A 234 -2.02 -14.36 8.53
C CYS A 234 -2.65 -13.83 7.23
N LEU A 235 -3.12 -14.71 6.34
CA LEU A 235 -3.54 -14.36 4.98
C LEU A 235 -4.90 -13.64 4.99
N GLY A 236 -4.82 -12.31 4.99
CA GLY A 236 -5.99 -11.45 4.92
C GLY A 236 -5.68 -10.09 4.32
N ILE A 237 -6.75 -9.37 4.03
CA ILE A 237 -6.73 -8.01 3.50
C ILE A 237 -7.46 -7.04 4.43
N ASN A 238 -7.17 -5.76 4.26
CA ASN A 238 -7.89 -4.67 4.89
C ASN A 238 -8.39 -3.71 3.82
N ILE A 239 -9.60 -3.17 3.98
CA ILE A 239 -10.27 -2.31 3.01
C ILE A 239 -10.67 -1.01 3.68
N TRP A 240 -10.36 0.12 3.05
CA TRP A 240 -10.85 1.46 3.39
C TRP A 240 -11.63 1.99 2.20
N THR A 241 -12.88 2.44 2.42
CA THR A 241 -13.75 2.91 1.34
C THR A 241 -14.60 4.12 1.76
N PRO A 242 -14.73 5.15 0.90
CA PRO A 242 -15.64 6.26 1.15
C PRO A 242 -17.11 5.90 0.82
N TYR A 243 -17.36 4.79 0.11
CA TYR A 243 -18.67 4.42 -0.41
C TYR A 243 -19.00 2.94 -0.20
N LEU A 244 -20.17 2.65 0.39
CA LEU A 244 -20.76 1.32 0.44
C LEU A 244 -21.96 1.24 -0.48
N PRO A 245 -21.96 0.33 -1.48
CA PRO A 245 -23.12 0.08 -2.31
C PRO A 245 -24.29 -0.53 -1.53
N PRO A 246 -25.55 -0.36 -2.03
CA PRO A 246 -26.71 -1.01 -1.45
C PRO A 246 -26.54 -2.52 -1.33
N THR A 247 -26.90 -3.10 -0.18
CA THR A 247 -26.87 -4.55 0.01
C THR A 247 -28.14 -5.20 -0.55
N GLY A 248 -28.15 -5.48 -1.85
CA GLY A 248 -29.17 -6.28 -2.53
C GLY A 248 -28.49 -7.11 -3.61
N SER A 249 -28.73 -8.43 -3.64
CA SER A 249 -27.98 -9.40 -4.46
C SER A 249 -27.64 -8.88 -5.86
N PRO A 250 -26.34 -8.77 -6.23
CA PRO A 250 -25.99 -8.91 -7.63
C PRO A 250 -26.35 -10.35 -8.00
N SER A 251 -27.32 -10.53 -8.88
CA SER A 251 -27.54 -11.82 -9.52
C SER A 251 -26.36 -12.10 -10.45
N CYS A 252 -25.22 -12.50 -9.90
CA CYS A 252 -24.12 -13.06 -10.66
C CYS A 252 -24.55 -14.45 -11.14
N LYS A 253 -25.20 -14.47 -12.32
CA LYS A 253 -25.49 -15.55 -13.27
C LYS A 253 -26.90 -15.38 -13.84
N GLY A 254 -27.08 -14.29 -14.57
CA GLY A 254 -28.26 -14.06 -15.38
C GLY A 254 -28.03 -12.78 -16.18
N SER A 255 -28.22 -12.85 -17.50
CA SER A 255 -28.25 -11.69 -18.37
C SER A 255 -29.27 -10.67 -17.83
N SER A 256 -28.78 -9.73 -17.02
CA SER A 256 -29.52 -8.55 -16.58
C SER A 256 -28.69 -7.36 -17.01
N THR A 257 -29.18 -6.65 -18.02
CA THR A 257 -28.69 -5.38 -18.54
C THR A 257 -28.83 -4.22 -17.55
N THR A 258 -28.74 -4.49 -16.25
CA THR A 258 -28.64 -3.48 -15.20
C THR A 258 -27.19 -3.02 -15.14
N PRO A 259 -26.89 -1.74 -15.45
CA PRO A 259 -25.53 -1.23 -15.42
C PRO A 259 -24.88 -1.50 -14.07
N VAL A 260 -23.57 -1.81 -14.08
CA VAL A 260 -22.68 -1.59 -12.94
C VAL A 260 -23.11 -0.29 -12.25
N PRO A 261 -23.22 -0.23 -10.91
CA PRO A 261 -23.54 1.03 -10.26
C PRO A 261 -22.57 2.10 -10.78
N LYS A 262 -23.07 3.20 -11.36
CA LYS A 262 -22.27 4.32 -11.90
C LYS A 262 -21.30 4.96 -10.87
N ARG A 263 -21.16 4.37 -9.67
CA ARG A 263 -20.55 4.93 -8.46
C ARG A 263 -19.34 4.14 -7.95
N LEU A 264 -18.90 3.09 -8.65
CA LEU A 264 -17.71 2.33 -8.24
C LEU A 264 -16.44 3.19 -8.38
N LYS A 265 -15.54 3.04 -7.41
CA LYS A 265 -14.31 3.84 -7.27
C LYS A 265 -13.09 3.02 -7.68
N PRO A 266 -12.05 3.63 -8.26
CA PRO A 266 -10.78 2.93 -8.51
C PRO A 266 -10.24 2.28 -7.24
N VAL A 267 -9.50 1.19 -7.39
CA VAL A 267 -8.96 0.41 -6.28
C VAL A 267 -7.44 0.56 -6.25
N MET A 268 -6.89 1.00 -5.12
CA MET A 268 -5.46 1.04 -4.84
C MET A 268 -5.09 -0.17 -3.96
N PHE A 269 -4.43 -1.17 -4.54
CA PHE A 269 -4.03 -2.41 -3.86
C PHE A 269 -2.55 -2.36 -3.45
N TYR A 270 -2.30 -2.21 -2.16
CA TYR A 270 -0.98 -1.99 -1.57
C TYR A 270 -0.29 -3.29 -1.14
N ILE A 271 0.95 -3.47 -1.60
CA ILE A 271 1.86 -4.56 -1.24
C ILE A 271 3.02 -3.97 -0.41
N TYR A 272 3.14 -4.37 0.86
CA TYR A 272 4.17 -3.82 1.74
C TYR A 272 5.58 -4.34 1.43
N GLY A 273 6.58 -3.51 1.78
CA GLY A 273 8.00 -3.87 1.77
C GLY A 273 8.51 -4.49 3.07
N GLY A 274 9.82 -4.72 3.14
CA GLY A 274 10.48 -5.39 4.27
C GLY A 274 11.41 -6.53 3.85
N ALA A 275 12.13 -6.34 2.73
CA ALA A 275 13.09 -7.30 2.17
C ALA A 275 12.54 -8.74 2.02
N LEU A 276 11.24 -8.90 1.75
CA LEU A 276 10.53 -10.19 1.69
C LEU A 276 10.62 -11.03 2.99
N ARG A 277 11.14 -10.45 4.08
CA ARG A 277 11.45 -11.09 5.37
C ARG A 277 10.52 -10.64 6.49
N ILE A 278 10.10 -9.39 6.44
CA ILE A 278 9.26 -8.73 7.44
C ILE A 278 8.24 -7.82 6.75
N GLY A 279 7.34 -7.22 7.54
CA GLY A 279 6.34 -6.26 7.08
C GLY A 279 4.91 -6.71 7.38
N SER A 280 3.96 -5.81 7.16
CA SER A 280 2.55 -6.11 7.40
C SER A 280 1.59 -5.17 6.67
N GLY A 281 0.48 -5.72 6.18
CA GLY A 281 -0.66 -4.97 5.68
C GLY A 281 -1.42 -4.25 6.81
N ARG A 282 -1.14 -4.57 8.08
CA ARG A 282 -1.71 -3.89 9.26
C ARG A 282 -0.88 -2.70 9.75
N ASN A 283 0.23 -2.35 9.08
CA ASN A 283 1.09 -1.25 9.48
C ASN A 283 0.30 0.07 9.53
N VAL A 284 0.29 0.70 10.71
CA VAL A 284 -0.48 1.92 10.98
C VAL A 284 0.02 3.13 10.19
N TYR A 285 1.28 3.13 9.76
CA TYR A 285 1.84 4.20 8.95
C TYR A 285 1.44 4.12 7.48
N THR A 286 0.89 2.99 7.03
CA THR A 286 0.31 2.80 5.69
C THR A 286 -1.20 2.56 5.77
N ASP A 287 -1.86 3.15 6.78
CA ASP A 287 -3.33 3.12 6.90
C ASP A 287 -3.98 3.88 5.73
N GLY A 288 -4.91 3.23 5.04
CA GLY A 288 -5.51 3.73 3.80
C GLY A 288 -6.53 4.86 3.96
N THR A 289 -6.83 5.33 5.18
CA THR A 289 -7.95 6.26 5.44
C THR A 289 -7.86 7.54 4.63
N MET A 290 -6.70 8.20 4.63
CA MET A 290 -6.56 9.50 3.98
C MET A 290 -6.50 9.38 2.47
N LEU A 291 -5.78 8.38 1.95
CA LEU A 291 -5.74 8.09 0.52
C LEU A 291 -7.14 7.75 -0.01
N ALA A 292 -7.92 6.92 0.69
CA ALA A 292 -9.28 6.57 0.29
C ALA A 292 -10.23 7.78 0.28
N SER A 293 -10.21 8.59 1.35
CA SER A 293 -11.09 9.76 1.48
C SER A 293 -10.69 10.88 0.51
N ARG A 294 -9.42 11.30 0.48
CA ARG A 294 -8.95 12.40 -0.38
C ARG A 294 -8.96 11.99 -1.85
N GLY A 295 -8.45 10.80 -2.17
CA GLY A 295 -8.38 10.29 -3.53
C GLY A 295 -9.73 9.86 -4.13
N ASP A 296 -10.78 9.70 -3.31
CA ASP A 296 -12.05 9.06 -3.73
C ASP A 296 -11.82 7.69 -4.39
N VAL A 297 -11.00 6.88 -3.71
CA VAL A 297 -10.60 5.52 -4.12
C VAL A 297 -10.91 4.52 -3.01
N VAL A 298 -10.98 3.24 -3.36
CA VAL A 298 -10.93 2.15 -2.37
C VAL A 298 -9.47 1.76 -2.18
N VAL A 299 -9.00 1.73 -0.93
CA VAL A 299 -7.64 1.25 -0.62
C VAL A 299 -7.74 -0.15 -0.05
N VAL A 300 -6.90 -1.06 -0.54
CA VAL A 300 -6.75 -2.43 -0.03
C VAL A 300 -5.30 -2.64 0.37
N THR A 301 -5.04 -3.19 1.56
CA THR A 301 -3.71 -3.68 1.94
C THR A 301 -3.75 -5.20 2.11
N VAL A 302 -2.69 -5.90 1.71
CA VAL A 302 -2.62 -7.38 1.75
C VAL A 302 -1.52 -7.88 2.68
N ASN A 303 -1.77 -8.99 3.37
CA ASN A 303 -0.74 -9.82 4.01
C ASN A 303 -0.26 -10.95 3.08
N TYR A 304 1.05 -11.15 3.01
CA TYR A 304 1.69 -12.27 2.30
C TYR A 304 2.78 -12.90 3.18
N ARG A 305 3.02 -14.21 3.02
CA ARG A 305 4.06 -14.91 3.79
C ARG A 305 5.44 -14.35 3.48
N VAL A 306 6.24 -14.21 4.52
CA VAL A 306 7.60 -13.64 4.48
C VAL A 306 8.64 -14.63 5.02
N GLY A 307 9.92 -14.33 4.83
CA GLY A 307 11.03 -15.18 5.26
C GLY A 307 11.03 -16.52 4.54
N SER A 308 11.70 -17.53 5.10
CA SER A 308 11.80 -18.85 4.47
C SER A 308 10.43 -19.51 4.24
N LEU A 309 9.41 -19.19 5.03
CA LEU A 309 8.05 -19.70 4.86
C LEU A 309 7.32 -19.15 3.62
N GLY A 310 7.75 -18.00 3.10
CA GLY A 310 7.19 -17.37 1.91
C GLY A 310 7.89 -17.76 0.60
N TRP A 311 9.15 -18.20 0.67
CA TRP A 311 10.02 -18.18 -0.52
C TRP A 311 10.92 -19.42 -0.70
N MET A 312 11.07 -20.27 0.32
CA MET A 312 12.05 -21.36 0.28
C MET A 312 11.72 -22.47 -0.73
N VAL A 313 12.74 -22.89 -1.49
CA VAL A 313 12.72 -24.05 -2.39
C VAL A 313 13.23 -25.31 -1.69
N LEU A 314 12.71 -26.50 -2.02
CA LEU A 314 13.16 -27.79 -1.45
C LEU A 314 13.89 -28.73 -2.42
N GLY A 315 13.98 -28.38 -3.72
CA GLY A 315 14.72 -29.18 -4.70
C GLY A 315 14.12 -30.56 -5.01
N ASP A 316 12.87 -30.80 -4.64
CA ASP A 316 12.12 -32.04 -4.85
C ASP A 316 11.24 -32.03 -6.12
N GLY A 317 11.32 -30.94 -6.89
CA GLY A 317 10.55 -30.72 -8.11
C GLY A 317 9.08 -30.31 -7.88
N VAL A 318 8.63 -30.20 -6.62
CA VAL A 318 7.25 -29.85 -6.27
C VAL A 318 7.18 -28.52 -5.51
N HIS A 319 8.05 -28.33 -4.52
CA HIS A 319 8.04 -27.17 -3.63
C HIS A 319 9.06 -26.12 -4.11
N ASN A 320 8.64 -25.34 -5.11
CA ASN A 320 9.50 -24.49 -5.94
C ASN A 320 9.57 -23.01 -5.51
N GLY A 321 9.10 -22.67 -4.31
CA GLY A 321 9.13 -21.29 -3.79
C GLY A 321 7.91 -20.47 -4.21
N ASN A 322 8.05 -19.14 -4.27
CA ASN A 322 6.99 -18.19 -4.67
C ASN A 322 5.65 -18.27 -3.90
N TYR A 323 5.65 -18.80 -2.67
CA TYR A 323 4.42 -18.89 -1.88
C TYR A 323 3.88 -17.51 -1.49
N GLY A 324 4.76 -16.55 -1.18
CA GLY A 324 4.37 -15.15 -0.93
C GLY A 324 3.82 -14.45 -2.18
N LEU A 325 4.34 -14.76 -3.38
CA LEU A 325 3.79 -14.26 -4.65
C LEU A 325 2.40 -14.84 -4.92
N SER A 326 2.23 -16.14 -4.66
CA SER A 326 0.93 -16.81 -4.71
C SER A 326 -0.07 -16.15 -3.75
N ASP A 327 0.33 -15.83 -2.52
CA ASP A 327 -0.53 -15.15 -1.55
C ASP A 327 -1.05 -13.80 -2.08
N VAL A 328 -0.16 -12.99 -2.67
CA VAL A 328 -0.53 -11.69 -3.26
C VAL A 328 -1.51 -11.86 -4.42
N ILE A 329 -1.27 -12.81 -5.31
CA ILE A 329 -2.14 -13.08 -6.47
C ILE A 329 -3.51 -13.59 -6.01
N THR A 330 -3.58 -14.51 -5.03
CA THR A 330 -4.87 -14.97 -4.48
C THR A 330 -5.61 -13.83 -3.77
N GLY A 331 -4.89 -12.92 -3.10
CA GLY A 331 -5.49 -11.69 -2.56
C GLY A 331 -6.07 -10.78 -3.66
N LEU A 332 -5.37 -10.64 -4.79
CA LEU A 332 -5.86 -9.89 -5.95
C LEU A 332 -7.07 -10.53 -6.62
N GLU A 333 -7.08 -11.87 -6.75
CA GLU A 333 -8.23 -12.63 -7.26
C GLU A 333 -9.47 -12.37 -6.38
N TRP A 334 -9.31 -12.43 -5.05
CA TRP A 334 -10.39 -12.11 -4.13
C TRP A 334 -10.91 -10.68 -4.33
N VAL A 335 -10.00 -9.70 -4.49
CA VAL A 335 -10.37 -8.30 -4.73
C VAL A 335 -11.12 -8.17 -6.05
N LYS A 336 -10.62 -8.77 -7.13
CA LYS A 336 -11.29 -8.75 -8.44
C LYS A 336 -12.72 -9.30 -8.37
N GLU A 337 -12.94 -10.34 -7.56
CA GLU A 337 -14.25 -10.97 -7.40
C GLU A 337 -15.21 -10.20 -6.48
N ASN A 338 -14.70 -9.54 -5.42
CA ASN A 338 -15.53 -9.08 -4.31
C ASN A 338 -15.52 -7.56 -4.07
N ILE A 339 -14.56 -6.81 -4.61
CA ILE A 339 -14.37 -5.39 -4.22
C ILE A 339 -15.53 -4.48 -4.63
N ALA A 340 -16.31 -4.89 -5.64
CA ALA A 340 -17.56 -4.22 -6.02
C ALA A 340 -18.53 -4.10 -4.86
N SER A 341 -18.58 -5.09 -3.95
CA SER A 341 -19.41 -5.02 -2.74
C SER A 341 -18.93 -3.97 -1.73
N PHE A 342 -17.70 -3.49 -1.84
CA PHE A 342 -17.12 -2.46 -0.98
C PHE A 342 -16.98 -1.12 -1.71
N GLY A 343 -17.64 -0.97 -2.85
CA GLY A 343 -17.64 0.26 -3.64
C GLY A 343 -16.45 0.43 -4.58
N GLY A 344 -15.59 -0.59 -4.70
CA GLY A 344 -14.45 -0.57 -5.62
C GLY A 344 -14.80 -1.09 -7.00
N ASP A 345 -14.12 -0.59 -8.01
CA ASP A 345 -14.25 -1.00 -9.40
C ASP A 345 -13.26 -2.13 -9.70
N PRO A 346 -13.70 -3.38 -9.92
CA PRO A 346 -12.81 -4.50 -10.17
C PRO A 346 -12.02 -4.34 -11.48
N ASP A 347 -12.45 -3.48 -12.41
CA ASP A 347 -11.76 -3.25 -13.68
C ASP A 347 -10.75 -2.09 -13.61
N ARG A 348 -10.67 -1.38 -12.48
CA ARG A 348 -9.69 -0.31 -12.23
C ARG A 348 -8.89 -0.56 -10.95
N ILE A 349 -8.27 -1.75 -10.87
CA ILE A 349 -7.36 -2.12 -9.79
C ILE A 349 -5.94 -1.69 -10.13
N THR A 350 -5.36 -0.80 -9.33
CA THR A 350 -3.96 -0.40 -9.42
C THR A 350 -3.16 -1.08 -8.32
N ILE A 351 -2.23 -1.94 -8.70
CA ILE A 351 -1.29 -2.53 -7.73
C ILE A 351 -0.18 -1.54 -7.43
N PHE A 352 0.18 -1.38 -6.17
CA PHE A 352 1.33 -0.55 -5.81
C PHE A 352 2.06 -1.14 -4.63
N GLY A 353 3.37 -1.04 -4.65
CA GLY A 353 4.20 -1.57 -3.58
C GLY A 353 5.47 -0.77 -3.43
N TYR A 354 6.11 -0.98 -2.29
CA TYR A 354 7.35 -0.30 -1.94
C TYR A 354 8.45 -1.26 -1.54
N SER A 355 9.69 -0.96 -1.91
CA SER A 355 10.85 -1.79 -1.60
C SER A 355 10.62 -3.22 -2.08
N ALA A 356 10.66 -4.22 -1.20
CA ALA A 356 10.29 -5.58 -1.53
C ALA A 356 8.86 -5.74 -2.08
N GLY A 357 7.92 -4.90 -1.66
CA GLY A 357 6.57 -4.86 -2.23
C GLY A 357 6.57 -4.36 -3.67
N ALA A 358 7.49 -3.47 -4.05
CA ALA A 358 7.68 -3.06 -5.43
C ALA A 358 8.36 -4.15 -6.27
N TRP A 359 9.26 -4.96 -5.70
CA TRP A 359 9.75 -6.18 -6.38
C TRP A 359 8.59 -7.15 -6.65
N LEU A 360 7.67 -7.30 -5.70
CA LEU A 360 6.45 -8.09 -5.91
C LEU A 360 5.51 -7.47 -6.93
N THR A 361 5.34 -6.15 -6.96
CA THR A 361 4.59 -5.47 -8.04
C THR A 361 5.17 -5.89 -9.40
N ARG A 362 6.50 -5.86 -9.56
CA ARG A 362 7.17 -6.25 -10.81
C ARG A 362 7.01 -7.75 -11.10
N ALA A 363 7.07 -8.62 -10.09
CA ALA A 363 6.86 -10.06 -10.25
C ALA A 363 5.41 -10.38 -10.63
N VAL A 364 4.42 -9.70 -10.02
CA VAL A 364 3.00 -9.79 -10.41
C VAL A 364 2.84 -9.35 -11.86
N MET A 365 3.48 -8.25 -12.29
CA MET A 365 3.46 -7.82 -13.69
C MET A 365 4.14 -8.81 -14.66
N ALA A 366 5.10 -9.59 -14.19
CA ALA A 366 5.77 -10.63 -14.97
C ALA A 366 5.06 -11.99 -14.91
N SER A 367 3.99 -12.13 -14.12
CA SER A 367 3.34 -13.42 -13.88
C SER A 367 2.21 -13.71 -14.88
N PRO A 368 2.22 -14.85 -15.59
CA PRO A 368 1.08 -15.27 -16.41
C PRO A 368 -0.22 -15.43 -15.60
N LYS A 369 -0.14 -15.81 -14.32
CA LYS A 369 -1.32 -15.99 -13.45
C LYS A 369 -1.98 -14.67 -13.04
N ALA A 370 -1.24 -13.56 -13.09
CA ALA A 370 -1.77 -12.25 -12.74
C ALA A 370 -2.35 -11.48 -13.94
N LYS A 371 -2.23 -12.02 -15.15
CA LYS A 371 -2.69 -11.36 -16.39
C LYS A 371 -4.18 -11.02 -16.29
N GLY A 372 -4.50 -9.73 -16.48
CA GLY A 372 -5.88 -9.23 -16.47
C GLY A 372 -6.47 -8.98 -15.07
N LEU A 373 -5.69 -9.17 -13.99
CA LEU A 373 -6.14 -8.87 -12.63
C LEU A 373 -6.01 -7.40 -12.23
N PHE A 374 -5.20 -6.61 -12.94
CA PHE A 374 -4.94 -5.22 -12.62
C PHE A 374 -4.88 -4.33 -13.87
N TYR A 375 -5.14 -3.05 -13.65
CA TYR A 375 -5.35 -1.97 -14.61
C TYR A 375 -4.12 -1.06 -14.73
N ALA A 376 -3.39 -0.87 -13.63
CA ALA A 376 -2.16 -0.07 -13.58
C ALA A 376 -1.24 -0.60 -12.46
N ALA A 377 0.03 -0.19 -12.47
CA ALA A 377 1.02 -0.61 -11.49
C ALA A 377 1.93 0.55 -11.04
N ILE A 378 2.29 0.58 -9.75
CA ILE A 378 3.28 1.52 -9.19
C ILE A 378 4.37 0.76 -8.43
N ALA A 379 5.64 0.96 -8.79
CA ALA A 379 6.79 0.39 -8.09
C ALA A 379 7.61 1.50 -7.41
N GLN A 380 7.57 1.56 -6.08
CA GLN A 380 8.25 2.58 -5.29
C GLN A 380 9.52 2.01 -4.67
N SER A 381 10.69 2.57 -5.00
CA SER A 381 11.99 2.15 -4.45
C SER A 381 12.25 0.64 -4.58
N GLY A 382 11.73 0.02 -5.64
CA GLY A 382 11.90 -1.41 -5.94
C GLY A 382 12.37 -1.58 -7.37
N THR A 383 13.64 -1.26 -7.57
CA THR A 383 14.30 -1.30 -8.87
C THR A 383 14.46 -2.75 -9.34
N ALA A 384 14.51 -2.96 -10.66
CA ALA A 384 14.93 -4.25 -11.18
C ALA A 384 16.43 -4.34 -10.99
N GLY A 385 16.91 -5.02 -9.94
CA GLY A 385 18.34 -5.17 -9.89
C GLY A 385 19.08 -5.41 -8.61
N MET A 386 19.06 -6.61 -8.07
CA MET A 386 20.15 -7.04 -7.17
C MET A 386 20.56 -8.47 -7.54
N TYR A 387 21.80 -8.92 -7.48
CA TYR A 387 22.12 -10.33 -7.80
C TYR A 387 23.10 -10.84 -6.77
N MET A 388 23.27 -12.16 -6.72
CA MET A 388 24.29 -12.88 -5.97
C MET A 388 25.11 -13.73 -6.94
N ALA A 389 26.41 -13.46 -7.03
CA ALA A 389 27.36 -14.00 -8.01
C ALA A 389 27.31 -15.53 -8.18
N GLU A 390 27.59 -15.97 -9.41
CA GLU A 390 27.70 -17.36 -9.88
C GLU A 390 28.86 -18.17 -9.26
N GLU A 391 29.56 -17.68 -8.23
CA GLU A 391 30.76 -18.35 -7.66
C GLU A 391 30.71 -18.39 -6.11
N PRO A 392 30.57 -19.58 -5.49
CA PRO A 392 30.63 -19.73 -4.05
C PRO A 392 32.09 -19.65 -3.57
N ARG A 393 32.55 -18.48 -3.12
CA ARG A 393 33.77 -18.42 -2.31
C ARG A 393 33.44 -18.82 -0.86
N GLN A 394 34.02 -19.95 -0.44
CA GLN A 394 33.77 -20.72 0.79
C GLN A 394 33.85 -19.97 2.13
N GLU A 395 34.21 -18.69 2.18
CA GLU A 395 34.56 -18.00 3.43
C GLU A 395 33.85 -16.65 3.67
N ALA A 396 32.98 -16.20 2.76
CA ALA A 396 32.17 -14.99 3.04
C ALA A 396 30.88 -15.39 3.78
N PRO A 397 30.57 -14.82 4.95
CA PRO A 397 29.22 -14.92 5.50
C PRO A 397 28.29 -14.23 4.50
N LEU A 398 27.47 -15.03 3.80
CA LEU A 398 26.28 -14.55 3.13
C LEU A 398 25.38 -14.00 4.25
N THR A 399 25.53 -12.72 4.57
CA THR A 399 24.72 -12.03 5.57
C THR A 399 23.27 -12.16 5.14
N ASN A 400 22.48 -12.93 5.89
CA ASN A 400 21.02 -13.02 6.07
C ASN A 400 20.03 -12.68 4.92
N GLU A 401 20.50 -12.35 3.72
CA GLU A 401 19.84 -11.51 2.71
C GLU A 401 20.25 -11.90 1.27
N ALA A 402 20.56 -13.18 1.06
CA ALA A 402 20.75 -13.69 -0.30
C ALA A 402 19.36 -13.87 -0.94
N GLY A 403 19.01 -12.97 -1.86
CA GLY A 403 17.71 -13.02 -2.57
C GLY A 403 17.21 -11.69 -3.12
N PHE A 404 18.07 -10.68 -3.24
CA PHE A 404 17.72 -9.46 -3.94
C PHE A 404 18.00 -9.68 -5.44
N ALA A 405 17.07 -9.38 -6.38
CA ALA A 405 17.05 -9.92 -7.76
C ALA A 405 16.93 -8.89 -8.94
N TYR A 406 17.98 -8.77 -9.79
CA TYR A 406 18.12 -8.33 -11.20
C TYR A 406 17.55 -9.41 -12.11
N LYS A 407 17.56 -10.63 -11.58
CA LYS A 407 16.99 -11.85 -12.12
C LYS A 407 16.38 -12.64 -10.97
N TYR A 408 15.18 -13.18 -11.16
CA TYR A 408 14.59 -14.19 -10.30
C TYR A 408 15.49 -15.45 -10.33
N ASP A 409 15.63 -16.11 -9.18
CA ASP A 409 16.53 -17.23 -8.97
C ASP A 409 16.06 -18.47 -9.73
N SER A 410 17.00 -19.31 -10.17
CA SER A 410 16.63 -20.68 -10.58
C SER A 410 16.29 -21.53 -9.34
N ILE A 411 15.40 -22.50 -9.50
CA ILE A 411 15.06 -23.49 -8.47
C ILE A 411 16.34 -24.15 -7.92
N GLU A 412 17.24 -24.56 -8.82
CA GLU A 412 18.51 -25.23 -8.46
C GLU A 412 19.38 -24.32 -7.60
N TRP A 413 19.60 -23.07 -8.02
CA TRP A 413 20.44 -22.14 -7.27
C TRP A 413 19.85 -21.83 -5.89
N ALA A 414 18.54 -21.57 -5.82
CA ALA A 414 17.85 -21.26 -4.58
C ALA A 414 17.93 -22.43 -3.58
N TRP A 415 17.78 -23.67 -4.08
CA TRP A 415 17.91 -24.87 -3.26
C TRP A 415 19.33 -25.06 -2.73
N GLU A 416 20.33 -25.06 -3.63
CA GLU A 416 21.72 -25.37 -3.29
C GLU A 416 22.34 -24.33 -2.35
N ASN A 417 22.01 -23.04 -2.55
CA ASN A 417 22.64 -21.96 -1.81
C ASN A 417 21.87 -21.53 -0.55
N LEU A 418 20.54 -21.64 -0.55
CA LEU A 418 19.69 -21.14 0.53
C LEU A 418 18.93 -22.26 1.22
N GLY A 419 18.10 -23.00 0.48
CA GLY A 419 17.18 -24.00 1.02
C GLY A 419 17.88 -25.05 1.89
N LYS A 420 18.95 -25.68 1.39
CA LYS A 420 19.72 -26.69 2.15
C LYS A 420 20.23 -26.17 3.49
N ARG A 421 20.67 -24.91 3.55
CA ARG A 421 21.19 -24.30 4.79
C ARG A 421 20.10 -24.11 5.81
N VAL A 422 18.95 -23.57 5.38
CA VAL A 422 17.78 -23.40 6.25
C VAL A 422 17.28 -24.76 6.76
N VAL A 423 17.08 -25.73 5.86
CA VAL A 423 16.61 -27.09 6.19
C VAL A 423 17.54 -27.77 7.21
N SER A 424 18.85 -27.67 7.02
CA SER A 424 19.82 -28.21 7.98
C SER A 424 19.77 -27.50 9.34
N GLN A 425 19.65 -26.17 9.37
CA GLN A 425 19.62 -25.38 10.61
C GLN A 425 18.35 -25.59 11.43
N VAL A 426 17.22 -25.90 10.80
CA VAL A 426 15.99 -26.30 11.51
C VAL A 426 16.00 -27.78 11.95
N GLY A 427 17.07 -28.51 11.66
CA GLY A 427 17.29 -29.89 12.12
C GLY A 427 16.67 -30.97 11.23
N CYS A 428 16.32 -30.64 9.98
CA CYS A 428 15.77 -31.59 9.01
C CYS A 428 16.84 -32.13 8.05
N ALA A 429 16.61 -33.32 7.50
CA ALA A 429 17.42 -33.87 6.42
C ALA A 429 17.15 -33.11 5.10
N THR A 430 18.17 -32.99 4.25
CA THR A 430 18.10 -32.30 2.95
C THR A 430 17.82 -33.25 1.79
N ASP A 431 17.03 -34.30 2.04
CA ASP A 431 16.60 -35.29 1.06
C ASP A 431 15.07 -35.19 0.82
N GLU A 432 14.50 -36.13 0.07
CA GLU A 432 13.08 -36.17 -0.28
C GLU A 432 12.13 -36.21 0.94
N THR A 433 12.64 -36.50 2.14
CA THR A 433 11.85 -36.53 3.38
C THR A 433 11.76 -35.16 4.07
N ALA A 434 12.50 -34.14 3.58
CA ALA A 434 12.60 -32.82 4.19
C ALA A 434 11.23 -32.21 4.51
N ILE A 435 10.30 -32.24 3.55
CA ILE A 435 8.98 -31.60 3.69
C ILE A 435 8.20 -32.09 4.92
N GLY A 436 8.23 -33.40 5.20
CA GLY A 436 7.53 -33.97 6.35
C GLY A 436 8.09 -33.46 7.68
N CYS A 437 9.42 -33.35 7.79
CA CYS A 437 10.08 -32.76 8.94
C CYS A 437 9.78 -31.25 9.05
N LEU A 438 9.88 -30.51 7.95
CA LEU A 438 9.66 -29.06 7.91
C LEU A 438 8.23 -28.64 8.27
N ARG A 439 7.24 -29.47 7.97
CA ARG A 439 5.85 -29.28 8.41
C ARG A 439 5.65 -29.60 9.89
N ALA A 440 6.49 -30.46 10.48
CA ALA A 440 6.39 -30.90 11.87
C ALA A 440 7.14 -30.00 12.88
N VAL A 441 8.19 -29.28 12.46
CA VAL A 441 8.92 -28.38 13.37
C VAL A 441 8.05 -27.19 13.81
N ASP A 442 8.41 -26.54 14.91
CA ASP A 442 7.77 -25.29 15.29
C ASP A 442 8.11 -24.18 14.27
N GLY A 443 7.14 -23.34 13.90
CA GLY A 443 7.34 -22.31 12.88
C GLY A 443 8.42 -21.29 13.27
N THR A 444 8.62 -21.06 14.57
CA THR A 444 9.66 -20.16 15.08
C THR A 444 11.08 -20.69 14.83
N ALA A 445 11.24 -21.98 14.53
CA ALA A 445 12.54 -22.55 14.15
C ALA A 445 13.11 -21.85 12.91
N PHE A 446 12.26 -21.46 11.95
CA PHE A 446 12.68 -20.74 10.74
C PHE A 446 13.19 -19.33 11.05
N LEU A 447 12.70 -18.69 12.12
CA LEU A 447 13.11 -17.34 12.56
C LEU A 447 14.49 -17.32 13.24
N ASN A 448 14.93 -18.46 13.77
CA ASN A 448 16.20 -18.59 14.48
C ASN A 448 17.35 -19.03 13.57
N THR A 449 17.09 -19.15 12.26
CA THR A 449 18.13 -19.48 11.29
C THR A 449 19.05 -18.28 11.05
N SER A 450 20.31 -18.57 10.77
CA SER A 450 21.33 -17.56 10.41
C SER A 450 21.14 -16.99 8.99
N ILE A 451 20.22 -17.54 8.19
CA ILE A 451 19.91 -17.08 6.83
C ILE A 451 18.43 -17.32 6.51
N TYR A 452 17.80 -16.37 5.83
CA TYR A 452 16.46 -16.53 5.28
C TYR A 452 16.54 -16.88 3.79
N ALA A 453 15.82 -17.92 3.35
CA ALA A 453 15.69 -18.23 1.94
C ALA A 453 14.56 -17.38 1.35
N ILE A 454 14.87 -16.19 0.81
CA ILE A 454 13.90 -15.13 0.45
C ILE A 454 13.90 -14.76 -1.05
N GLY A 455 14.42 -15.63 -1.92
CA GLY A 455 14.48 -15.39 -3.36
C GLY A 455 13.15 -15.64 -4.09
N ILE A 456 12.79 -14.74 -5.01
CA ILE A 456 11.73 -15.00 -6.01
C ILE A 456 12.32 -15.92 -7.07
N THR A 457 11.61 -16.97 -7.46
CA THR A 457 12.13 -18.02 -8.34
C THR A 457 11.45 -18.07 -9.70
N VAL A 458 12.18 -18.47 -10.74
CA VAL A 458 11.61 -18.88 -12.03
C VAL A 458 11.13 -20.32 -11.87
N ASP A 459 9.88 -20.49 -11.47
CA ASP A 459 9.27 -21.79 -11.16
C ASP A 459 8.54 -22.43 -12.35
N GLY A 460 8.32 -21.67 -13.43
CA GLY A 460 7.54 -22.10 -14.60
C GLY A 460 6.03 -22.17 -14.37
N GLU A 461 5.55 -21.80 -13.17
CA GLU A 461 4.13 -21.79 -12.81
C GLU A 461 3.63 -20.36 -12.56
N TYR A 462 4.29 -19.63 -11.65
CA TYR A 462 4.02 -18.23 -11.37
C TYR A 462 4.91 -17.29 -12.17
N LEU A 463 6.13 -17.71 -12.49
CA LEU A 463 7.09 -16.92 -13.26
C LEU A 463 7.82 -17.82 -14.27
N ASP A 464 7.76 -17.44 -15.55
CA ASP A 464 8.40 -18.12 -16.67
C ASP A 464 9.59 -17.35 -17.26
N SER A 465 9.86 -16.16 -16.71
CA SER A 465 10.94 -15.27 -17.11
C SER A 465 11.74 -14.87 -15.88
N ASP A 466 13.02 -14.56 -16.07
CA ASP A 466 13.89 -14.17 -14.97
C ASP A 466 13.68 -12.73 -14.51
N ARG A 467 12.79 -11.94 -15.12
CA ARG A 467 12.58 -10.53 -14.75
C ARG A 467 11.30 -9.99 -15.37
N LEU A 468 10.87 -8.83 -14.87
CA LEU A 468 9.95 -7.98 -15.63
C LEU A 468 10.64 -7.54 -16.94
N THR A 469 10.11 -8.00 -18.07
CA THR A 469 10.63 -7.65 -19.40
C THR A 469 10.33 -6.19 -19.72
N VAL A 470 11.36 -5.42 -20.07
CA VAL A 470 11.29 -3.98 -20.39
C VAL A 470 11.90 -3.61 -21.76
N ASN A 471 12.67 -4.52 -22.37
CA ASN A 471 13.34 -4.28 -23.65
C ASN A 471 12.55 -4.78 -24.87
N SER A 472 11.27 -5.06 -24.66
CA SER A 472 10.28 -5.44 -25.67
C SER A 472 8.88 -5.26 -25.05
N SER A 473 7.83 -5.38 -25.85
CA SER A 473 6.46 -5.40 -25.31
C SER A 473 6.29 -6.55 -24.33
N ASN A 474 5.78 -6.25 -23.13
CA ASN A 474 5.58 -7.25 -22.10
C ASN A 474 4.30 -8.07 -22.37
N SER A 475 4.41 -9.40 -22.54
CA SER A 475 3.29 -10.28 -22.88
C SER A 475 2.14 -10.33 -21.86
N TYR A 476 2.41 -9.93 -20.61
CA TYR A 476 1.47 -10.01 -19.48
C TYR A 476 0.99 -8.64 -18.99
N ALA A 477 1.77 -7.58 -19.24
CA ALA A 477 1.50 -6.24 -18.73
C ALA A 477 1.63 -5.12 -19.79
N SER A 478 1.65 -5.44 -21.10
CA SER A 478 1.73 -4.40 -22.15
C SER A 478 0.58 -3.38 -22.13
N ASP A 479 -0.59 -3.78 -21.63
CA ASP A 479 -1.82 -2.98 -21.51
C ASP A 479 -1.98 -2.33 -20.12
N VAL A 480 -0.90 -2.33 -19.34
CA VAL A 480 -0.85 -1.76 -17.99
C VAL A 480 -0.10 -0.44 -18.07
N ALA A 481 -0.63 0.60 -17.44
CA ALA A 481 0.13 1.82 -17.18
C ALA A 481 1.07 1.62 -15.99
N PHE A 482 2.33 2.03 -16.12
CA PHE A 482 3.36 1.81 -15.10
C PHE A 482 3.94 3.14 -14.59
N MET A 483 3.96 3.31 -13.27
CA MET A 483 4.67 4.40 -12.61
C MET A 483 5.76 3.84 -11.70
N THR A 484 6.95 4.42 -11.72
CA THR A 484 8.09 3.87 -10.98
C THR A 484 9.04 4.97 -10.53
N GLY A 485 9.74 4.77 -9.42
CA GLY A 485 10.67 5.77 -8.93
C GLY A 485 11.31 5.40 -7.60
N MET A 486 12.09 6.33 -7.07
CA MET A 486 12.92 6.11 -5.87
C MET A 486 13.05 7.40 -5.04
N ASP A 487 13.51 7.27 -3.80
CA ASP A 487 14.02 8.37 -3.00
C ASP A 487 15.43 8.78 -3.47
N ARG A 488 15.88 10.01 -3.18
CA ARG A 488 17.19 10.49 -3.67
C ARG A 488 18.39 9.77 -3.02
N ASP A 489 18.30 9.42 -1.73
CA ASP A 489 19.41 8.91 -0.91
C ASP A 489 19.08 7.53 -0.32
N GLU A 490 18.58 6.60 -1.15
CA GLU A 490 18.02 5.29 -0.75
C GLU A 490 18.87 4.54 0.28
N ALA A 491 20.18 4.45 0.08
CA ALA A 491 21.08 3.69 0.96
C ALA A 491 21.25 4.30 2.36
N GLY A 492 20.75 5.52 2.60
CA GLY A 492 20.98 6.26 3.83
C GLY A 492 20.51 5.52 5.10
N ASN A 493 19.39 4.81 5.05
CA ASN A 493 18.89 4.05 6.21
C ASN A 493 19.70 2.76 6.48
N SER A 494 20.42 2.25 5.48
CA SER A 494 21.25 1.04 5.59
C SER A 494 22.64 1.31 6.16
N ILE A 495 23.16 2.54 6.02
CA ILE A 495 24.51 2.91 6.44
C ILE A 495 24.43 3.78 7.69
N THR A 496 24.99 3.31 8.81
CA THR A 496 24.92 4.04 10.09
C THR A 496 26.06 5.02 10.27
N SER A 497 27.30 4.60 10.04
CA SER A 497 28.49 5.43 10.13
C SER A 497 29.67 4.76 9.44
N ILE A 498 30.69 5.55 9.10
CA ILE A 498 31.95 5.07 8.54
C ILE A 498 33.05 5.21 9.60
N PRO A 499 33.72 4.10 10.00
CA PRO A 499 34.84 4.17 10.93
C PRO A 499 35.96 5.07 10.43
N ALA A 500 36.49 5.92 11.31
CA ALA A 500 37.61 6.80 10.97
C ALA A 500 38.89 6.00 10.68
N GLY A 501 39.68 6.47 9.71
CA GLY A 501 41.00 5.93 9.39
C GLY A 501 40.99 4.63 8.58
N ILE A 502 39.83 4.16 8.14
CA ILE A 502 39.70 3.03 7.21
C ILE A 502 39.30 3.57 5.83
N PRO A 503 40.03 3.25 4.75
CA PRO A 503 39.65 3.65 3.40
C PRO A 503 38.25 3.16 3.04
N LEU A 504 37.43 4.02 2.42
CA LEU A 504 36.07 3.66 2.04
C LEU A 504 36.03 2.44 1.11
N ALA A 505 37.02 2.29 0.23
CA ALA A 505 37.16 1.11 -0.65
C ALA A 505 37.30 -0.22 0.11
N ASP A 506 37.80 -0.19 1.34
CA ASP A 506 37.95 -1.38 2.19
C ASP A 506 36.68 -1.65 3.02
N ILE A 507 35.87 -0.62 3.27
CA ILE A 507 34.60 -0.71 4.00
C ILE A 507 33.43 -1.05 3.08
N ILE A 508 33.35 -0.48 1.87
CA ILE A 508 32.27 -0.77 0.92
C ILE A 508 31.98 -2.26 0.83
N PRO A 509 32.98 -3.15 0.65
CA PRO A 509 32.79 -4.60 0.71
C PRO A 509 31.94 -5.16 1.86
N SER A 510 31.98 -4.56 3.05
CA SER A 510 31.25 -5.02 4.24
C SER A 510 29.88 -4.36 4.42
N LEU A 511 29.56 -3.31 3.66
CA LEU A 511 28.28 -2.61 3.72
C LEU A 511 27.20 -3.22 2.83
N ILE A 512 27.57 -4.17 1.96
CA ILE A 512 26.73 -4.63 0.84
C ILE A 512 26.90 -6.14 0.58
N PRO A 513 25.94 -6.76 -0.15
CA PRO A 513 26.12 -8.10 -0.71
C PRO A 513 27.34 -8.19 -1.66
N VAL A 514 27.79 -9.42 -1.95
CA VAL A 514 29.04 -9.69 -2.70
C VAL A 514 29.05 -9.11 -4.13
N VAL A 515 27.88 -8.83 -4.71
CA VAL A 515 27.74 -8.39 -6.10
C VAL A 515 27.95 -6.89 -6.27
N HIS A 516 28.50 -6.51 -7.43
CA HIS A 516 28.99 -5.17 -7.73
C HIS A 516 30.13 -4.67 -6.83
N ARG A 517 30.69 -5.51 -5.94
CA ARG A 517 31.79 -5.10 -5.06
C ARG A 517 32.96 -4.52 -5.84
N GLU A 518 33.37 -5.13 -6.94
CA GLU A 518 34.48 -4.61 -7.76
C GLU A 518 34.12 -3.27 -8.43
N ALA A 519 32.93 -3.16 -9.02
CA ALA A 519 32.44 -1.94 -9.64
C ALA A 519 32.27 -0.80 -8.62
N MET A 520 31.79 -1.08 -7.42
CA MET A 520 31.65 -0.10 -6.34
C MET A 520 33.00 0.29 -5.71
N ILE A 521 33.95 -0.66 -5.57
CA ILE A 521 35.34 -0.31 -5.21
C ILE A 521 35.95 0.62 -6.25
N ALA A 522 35.70 0.37 -7.54
CA ALA A 522 36.13 1.26 -8.62
C ALA A 522 35.42 2.62 -8.55
N ALA A 523 34.11 2.64 -8.26
CA ALA A 523 33.31 3.84 -8.06
C ALA A 523 33.86 4.75 -6.97
N VAL A 524 34.24 4.19 -5.82
CA VAL A 524 34.86 4.95 -4.72
C VAL A 524 36.12 5.68 -5.15
N ARG A 525 36.88 5.10 -6.08
CA ARG A 525 38.14 5.66 -6.59
C ARG A 525 37.93 6.54 -7.81
N SER A 526 36.71 6.58 -8.36
CA SER A 526 36.41 7.31 -9.58
C SER A 526 36.17 8.79 -9.28
N PRO A 527 36.75 9.72 -10.07
CA PRO A 527 36.47 11.14 -9.91
C PRO A 527 34.99 11.47 -10.14
N ALA A 528 34.23 10.63 -10.85
CA ALA A 528 32.80 10.82 -11.08
C ALA A 528 32.01 10.95 -9.77
N PHE A 529 32.38 10.21 -8.72
CA PHE A 529 31.67 10.25 -7.44
C PHE A 529 32.09 11.44 -6.55
N GLY A 530 33.16 12.13 -6.90
CA GLY A 530 33.62 13.32 -6.17
C GLY A 530 34.08 13.07 -4.74
N ILE A 531 34.40 11.82 -4.38
CA ILE A 531 34.86 11.46 -3.04
C ILE A 531 36.33 11.90 -2.88
N PRO A 532 36.67 12.72 -1.86
CA PRO A 532 38.05 13.10 -1.59
C PRO A 532 38.97 11.89 -1.38
N SER A 533 40.26 12.03 -1.68
CA SER A 533 41.24 10.96 -1.47
C SER A 533 41.49 10.66 0.02
N ASP A 534 41.27 11.65 0.89
CA ASP A 534 41.36 11.55 2.35
C ASP A 534 40.12 12.20 2.97
N PRO A 535 38.95 11.52 2.88
CA PRO A 535 37.68 12.10 3.29
C PRO A 535 37.55 12.13 4.81
N THR A 536 36.91 13.18 5.33
CA THR A 536 36.36 13.17 6.69
C THR A 536 35.33 12.04 6.84
N PRO A 537 35.01 11.60 8.08
CA PRO A 537 33.99 10.56 8.28
C PRO A 537 32.62 10.91 7.68
N GLU A 538 32.25 12.19 7.63
CA GLU A 538 31.02 12.68 7.01
C GLU A 538 31.09 12.60 5.49
N GLU A 539 32.16 13.08 4.87
CA GLU A 539 32.38 12.94 3.41
C GLU A 539 32.43 11.45 2.98
N ALA A 540 33.02 10.59 3.81
CA ALA A 540 33.04 9.16 3.57
C ALA A 540 31.66 8.52 3.67
N LEU A 541 30.85 8.94 4.66
CA LEU A 541 29.46 8.50 4.80
C LEU A 541 28.62 8.94 3.58
N ASP A 542 28.74 10.20 3.17
CA ASP A 542 28.05 10.75 2.01
C ASP A 542 28.45 10.03 0.71
N GLY A 543 29.75 9.80 0.54
CA GLY A 543 30.28 9.03 -0.58
C GLY A 543 29.76 7.59 -0.60
N ALA A 544 29.69 6.93 0.57
CA ALA A 544 29.16 5.58 0.70
C ALA A 544 27.67 5.52 0.35
N ILE A 545 26.86 6.43 0.90
CA ILE A 545 25.42 6.51 0.62
C ILE A 545 25.20 6.71 -0.88
N ARG A 546 25.94 7.62 -1.51
CA ARG A 546 25.83 7.88 -2.95
C ARG A 546 26.18 6.65 -3.78
N VAL A 547 27.36 6.05 -3.57
CA VAL A 547 27.81 4.86 -4.34
C VAL A 547 26.81 3.71 -4.21
N VAL A 548 26.33 3.42 -3.01
CA VAL A 548 25.38 2.32 -2.77
C VAL A 548 24.00 2.65 -3.33
N THR A 549 23.55 3.90 -3.22
CA THR A 549 22.28 4.35 -3.84
C THR A 549 22.33 4.20 -5.35
N ASP A 550 23.43 4.61 -5.98
CA ASP A 550 23.55 4.55 -7.44
C ASP A 550 23.61 3.11 -7.95
N ALA A 551 24.38 2.25 -7.28
CA ALA A 551 24.59 0.86 -7.68
C ALA A 551 23.36 -0.04 -7.54
N PHE A 552 22.45 0.27 -6.61
CA PHE A 552 21.27 -0.54 -6.33
C PHE A 552 19.96 0.10 -6.79
N PHE A 553 19.89 1.43 -6.86
CA PHE A 553 18.66 2.15 -7.16
C PHE A 553 18.78 3.04 -8.39
N THR A 554 19.62 4.08 -8.36
CA THR A 554 19.63 5.11 -9.42
C THR A 554 19.84 4.51 -10.81
N CYS A 555 20.91 3.73 -10.99
CA CYS A 555 21.30 3.29 -12.32
C CYS A 555 20.31 2.28 -12.92
N THR A 556 19.82 1.36 -12.12
CA THR A 556 18.87 0.32 -12.55
C THR A 556 17.48 0.85 -12.81
N GLU A 557 17.03 1.82 -12.02
CA GLU A 557 15.76 2.48 -12.23
C GLU A 557 15.79 3.29 -13.52
N GLN A 558 16.84 4.07 -13.74
CA GLN A 558 16.98 4.84 -14.97
C GLN A 558 17.11 3.96 -16.21
N ALA A 559 17.88 2.86 -16.14
CA ALA A 559 17.97 1.89 -17.23
C ALA A 559 16.63 1.18 -17.50
N THR A 560 15.88 0.85 -16.44
CA THR A 560 14.51 0.32 -16.55
C THR A 560 13.64 1.29 -17.33
N VAL A 561 13.60 2.55 -16.90
CA VAL A 561 12.75 3.59 -17.48
C VAL A 561 13.14 3.83 -18.95
N TYR A 562 14.45 3.94 -19.22
CA TYR A 562 14.98 4.14 -20.56
C TYR A 562 14.57 3.02 -21.52
N SER A 563 14.82 1.77 -21.13
CA SER A 563 14.51 0.61 -21.97
C SER A 563 13.00 0.44 -22.16
N ALA A 564 12.22 0.52 -21.08
CA ALA A 564 10.77 0.40 -21.12
C ALA A 564 10.12 1.45 -22.04
N ALA A 565 10.58 2.70 -21.96
CA ALA A 565 10.07 3.76 -22.81
C ALA A 565 10.44 3.56 -24.29
N ARG A 566 11.71 3.20 -24.56
CA ARG A 566 12.21 2.95 -25.92
C ARG A 566 11.43 1.84 -26.64
N HIS A 567 11.00 0.83 -25.90
CA HIS A 567 10.32 -0.34 -26.45
C HIS A 567 8.80 -0.34 -26.27
N SER A 568 8.23 0.74 -25.71
CA SER A 568 6.80 0.79 -25.36
C SER A 568 6.36 -0.47 -24.61
N ALA A 569 7.14 -0.85 -23.59
CA ALA A 569 6.94 -2.09 -22.84
C ALA A 569 5.58 -2.12 -22.11
N PHE A 570 5.02 -0.94 -21.84
CA PHE A 570 3.80 -0.67 -21.09
C PHE A 570 2.92 0.35 -21.84
N GLU A 571 1.64 0.43 -21.50
CA GLU A 571 0.67 1.35 -22.14
C GLU A 571 1.08 2.82 -21.95
N SER A 572 1.57 3.14 -20.76
CA SER A 572 2.23 4.41 -20.46
C SER A 572 3.26 4.19 -19.35
N LEU A 573 4.28 5.05 -19.34
CA LEU A 573 5.35 5.01 -18.35
C LEU A 573 5.54 6.39 -17.73
N TRP A 574 5.66 6.41 -16.41
CA TRP A 574 5.88 7.62 -15.63
C TRP A 574 6.98 7.36 -14.60
N ALA A 575 7.96 8.24 -14.54
CA ALA A 575 9.10 8.06 -13.65
C ALA A 575 9.24 9.23 -12.69
N TYR A 576 9.65 8.98 -11.45
CA TYR A 576 9.88 10.01 -10.46
C TYR A 576 11.11 9.79 -9.59
N ARG A 577 11.54 10.87 -8.92
CA ARG A 577 12.50 10.82 -7.82
C ARG A 577 12.01 11.73 -6.69
N PHE A 578 11.84 11.20 -5.48
CA PHE A 578 11.53 12.01 -4.31
C PHE A 578 12.77 12.74 -3.82
N ASN A 579 12.64 14.06 -3.70
CA ASN A 579 13.65 14.94 -3.09
C ASN A 579 13.09 15.70 -1.88
N ARG A 580 11.94 15.26 -1.36
CA ARG A 580 11.38 15.65 -0.07
C ARG A 580 10.73 14.43 0.55
N THR A 581 11.22 14.00 1.70
CA THR A 581 10.77 12.77 2.35
C THR A 581 10.54 12.98 3.85
N TYR A 582 9.88 12.04 4.49
CA TYR A 582 9.57 12.00 5.92
C TYR A 582 9.67 10.54 6.39
N ASN A 583 10.77 10.19 7.05
CA ASN A 583 11.06 8.80 7.42
C ASN A 583 10.14 8.28 8.54
N PHE A 584 9.97 6.96 8.57
CA PHE A 584 9.20 6.29 9.61
C PHE A 584 9.87 6.44 10.99
N PRO A 585 9.08 6.72 12.05
CA PRO A 585 9.58 6.62 13.41
C PRO A 585 10.09 5.20 13.71
N GLY A 586 11.30 5.08 14.25
CA GLY A 586 11.93 3.80 14.57
C GLY A 586 12.70 3.14 13.41
N TYR A 587 12.54 3.64 12.18
CA TYR A 587 13.31 3.22 11.00
C TYR A 587 13.96 4.46 10.36
N THR A 588 14.84 5.12 11.13
CA THR A 588 15.56 6.32 10.67
C THR A 588 16.96 6.37 11.30
N LYS A 589 17.94 6.86 10.54
CA LYS A 589 19.30 7.20 11.01
C LYS A 589 19.41 8.71 11.25
N PRO A 590 20.38 9.21 12.04
CA PRO A 590 20.49 10.63 12.33
C PRO A 590 20.55 11.53 11.08
N HIS A 591 21.30 11.15 10.05
CA HIS A 591 21.37 11.89 8.78
C HIS A 591 20.12 11.78 7.90
N CYS A 592 19.23 10.83 8.21
CA CYS A 592 17.92 10.65 7.61
C CYS A 592 16.81 11.27 8.48
N ASP A 593 17.13 11.67 9.71
CA ASP A 593 16.15 12.16 10.67
C ASP A 593 15.71 13.57 10.25
N THR A 594 14.39 13.71 10.19
CA THR A 594 13.71 14.91 9.73
C THR A 594 13.09 15.69 10.87
N THR A 595 13.24 15.24 12.11
CA THR A 595 12.57 15.82 13.28
C THR A 595 13.36 16.96 13.91
N ASP A 596 14.61 17.18 13.52
CA ASP A 596 15.40 18.34 13.95
C ASP A 596 15.00 19.60 13.17
N PRO A 597 14.36 20.59 13.82
CA PRO A 597 13.95 21.83 13.16
C PRO A 597 15.12 22.75 12.78
N GLU A 598 16.34 22.52 13.30
CA GLU A 598 17.54 23.29 12.96
C GLU A 598 18.26 22.74 11.71
N GLN A 599 17.95 21.52 11.28
CA GLN A 599 18.56 20.87 10.11
C GLN A 599 17.62 20.85 8.90
N LEU A 600 17.71 21.87 8.04
CA LEU A 600 16.86 21.97 6.84
C LEU A 600 17.27 21.00 5.70
N GLU A 601 18.54 20.60 5.60
CA GLU A 601 19.00 19.60 4.63
C GLU A 601 19.40 18.30 5.33
N TYR A 602 18.78 17.21 4.88
CA TYR A 602 18.92 15.84 5.37
C TYR A 602 18.96 14.87 4.18
N LYS A 603 19.28 13.60 4.41
CA LYS A 603 19.27 12.55 3.39
C LYS A 603 17.84 12.02 3.18
N LYS A 604 17.43 11.92 1.92
CA LYS A 604 16.09 11.45 1.51
C LYS A 604 16.15 9.94 1.41
N CYS A 605 16.11 9.31 2.58
CA CYS A 605 16.39 7.88 2.72
C CYS A 605 15.18 6.99 2.39
N HIS A 606 15.48 5.72 2.09
CA HIS A 606 14.51 4.68 1.72
C HIS A 606 13.29 4.64 2.63
N GLY A 607 12.13 4.93 2.06
CA GLY A 607 10.81 4.79 2.69
C GLY A 607 10.27 6.08 3.28
N GLY A 608 10.98 7.18 3.07
CA GLY A 608 10.51 8.47 3.52
C GLY A 608 9.37 9.05 2.65
N ASP A 609 9.04 8.46 1.50
CA ASP A 609 7.87 8.86 0.71
C ASP A 609 6.53 8.41 1.33
N HIS A 610 6.52 7.33 2.10
CA HIS A 610 5.30 6.65 2.57
C HIS A 610 4.37 7.47 3.45
N LEU A 611 4.88 8.13 4.49
CA LEU A 611 4.05 8.92 5.40
C LEU A 611 3.33 10.06 4.68
N LEU A 612 3.96 10.59 3.63
CA LEU A 612 3.44 11.66 2.79
C LEU A 612 2.41 11.11 1.79
N LEU A 613 2.66 9.94 1.19
CA LEU A 613 1.77 9.31 0.21
C LEU A 613 0.50 8.74 0.82
N PHE A 614 0.58 8.19 2.05
CA PHE A 614 -0.59 7.72 2.79
C PHE A 614 -1.25 8.82 3.63
N GLY A 615 -0.65 10.02 3.75
CA GLY A 615 -1.14 11.12 4.56
C GLY A 615 -1.24 10.77 6.06
N THR A 616 -0.39 9.87 6.52
CA THR A 616 -0.41 9.32 7.88
C THR A 616 0.49 10.09 8.83
N MET A 617 1.34 11.00 8.34
CA MET A 617 2.24 11.85 9.15
C MET A 617 1.52 12.45 10.37
N ARG A 618 0.48 13.27 10.14
CA ARG A 618 -0.29 13.88 11.24
C ARG A 618 -1.06 12.84 12.07
N ARG A 619 -1.54 11.76 11.44
CA ARG A 619 -2.32 10.69 12.12
C ARG A 619 -1.45 9.88 13.08
N GLY A 620 -0.15 9.79 12.77
CA GLY A 620 0.89 9.24 13.62
C GLY A 620 1.44 10.23 14.65
N GLY A 621 0.86 11.43 14.78
CA GLY A 621 1.29 12.43 15.76
C GLY A 621 2.56 13.19 15.38
N LEU A 622 2.99 13.12 14.12
CA LEU A 622 4.23 13.76 13.66
C LEU A 622 3.99 15.22 13.26
N PRO A 623 4.93 16.13 13.56
CA PRO A 623 4.80 17.55 13.24
C PRO A 623 4.99 17.81 11.74
N ASP A 624 4.35 18.87 11.24
CA ASP A 624 4.74 19.52 9.98
C ASP A 624 6.01 20.33 10.26
N ARG A 625 7.10 20.06 9.52
CA ARG A 625 8.44 20.55 9.87
C ARG A 625 8.62 22.03 9.61
N ASP A 626 8.11 22.49 8.47
CA ASP A 626 8.35 23.83 7.92
C ASP A 626 7.07 24.47 7.32
N GLY A 627 5.91 23.83 7.50
CA GLY A 627 4.64 24.24 6.92
C GLY A 627 4.45 23.79 5.47
N LEU A 628 5.41 23.06 4.89
CA LEU A 628 5.39 22.60 3.50
C LEU A 628 5.16 21.08 3.40
N ASP A 629 5.19 20.31 4.49
CA ASP A 629 4.93 18.86 4.44
C ASP A 629 3.50 18.55 4.06
N LEU A 630 2.54 19.22 4.70
CA LEU A 630 1.13 18.99 4.41
C LEU A 630 0.76 19.41 2.98
N PRO A 631 1.09 20.61 2.49
CA PRO A 631 0.86 20.97 1.09
C PRO A 631 1.51 19.99 0.10
N PHE A 632 2.75 19.56 0.36
CA PHE A 632 3.44 18.59 -0.50
C PHE A 632 2.77 17.22 -0.48
N SER A 633 2.40 16.71 0.70
CA SER A 633 1.71 15.43 0.88
C SER A 633 0.36 15.41 0.15
N ARG A 634 -0.41 16.52 0.18
CA ARG A 634 -1.65 16.65 -0.60
C ARG A 634 -1.40 16.48 -2.10
N VAL A 635 -0.42 17.19 -2.65
CA VAL A 635 -0.07 17.12 -4.08
C VAL A 635 0.43 15.73 -4.47
N ALA A 636 1.31 15.13 -3.67
CA ALA A 636 1.82 13.79 -3.92
C ALA A 636 0.69 12.74 -3.88
N MET A 637 -0.18 12.80 -2.88
CA MET A 637 -1.34 11.89 -2.77
C MET A 637 -2.31 12.06 -3.94
N ASP A 638 -2.56 13.30 -4.37
CA ASP A 638 -3.44 13.58 -5.52
C ASP A 638 -2.85 12.99 -6.82
N HIS A 639 -1.52 13.02 -7.01
CA HIS A 639 -0.86 12.35 -8.13
C HIS A 639 -1.06 10.82 -8.12
N TRP A 640 -0.88 10.17 -6.97
CA TRP A 640 -1.08 8.72 -6.84
C TRP A 640 -2.53 8.31 -7.08
N ALA A 641 -3.48 9.06 -6.52
CA ALA A 641 -4.90 8.80 -6.73
C ALA A 641 -5.30 9.03 -8.19
N ALA A 642 -4.80 10.09 -8.83
CA ALA A 642 -5.04 10.35 -10.25
C ALA A 642 -4.49 9.24 -11.14
N PHE A 643 -3.27 8.75 -10.87
CA PHE A 643 -2.69 7.64 -11.60
C PHE A 643 -3.54 6.38 -11.48
N GLY A 644 -3.97 6.02 -10.26
CA GLY A 644 -4.83 4.87 -10.04
C GLY A 644 -6.21 4.98 -10.68
N THR A 645 -6.70 6.21 -10.88
CA THR A 645 -8.01 6.49 -11.49
C THR A 645 -7.94 6.49 -13.02
N ASN A 646 -6.93 7.14 -13.57
CA ASN A 646 -6.89 7.59 -14.96
C ASN A 646 -5.70 7.05 -15.77
N ARG A 647 -4.79 6.25 -15.16
CA ARG A 647 -3.50 5.86 -15.76
C ARG A 647 -2.57 7.04 -16.06
N ASP A 648 -2.86 8.18 -15.44
CA ASP A 648 -2.15 9.44 -15.64
C ASP A 648 -2.00 10.11 -14.26
N PRO A 649 -0.77 10.42 -13.83
CA PRO A 649 -0.56 11.03 -12.53
C PRO A 649 -1.05 12.47 -12.47
N ASN A 650 -1.41 13.13 -13.58
CA ASN A 650 -1.95 14.49 -13.57
C ASN A 650 -3.43 14.48 -13.13
N PRO A 651 -3.77 15.02 -11.95
CA PRO A 651 -5.17 15.09 -11.52
C PRO A 651 -5.99 15.99 -12.43
N ASP A 652 -7.23 15.60 -12.73
CA ASP A 652 -8.15 16.44 -13.49
C ASP A 652 -8.43 17.77 -12.72
N PRO A 653 -8.14 18.95 -13.31
CA PRO A 653 -8.44 20.23 -12.69
C PRO A 653 -9.91 20.40 -12.29
N ALA A 654 -10.84 19.84 -13.08
CA ALA A 654 -12.26 19.89 -12.79
C ALA A 654 -12.61 19.02 -11.57
N TYR A 655 -11.98 17.86 -11.42
CA TYR A 655 -12.08 17.02 -10.23
C TYR A 655 -11.57 17.77 -8.98
N LEU A 656 -10.38 18.37 -9.05
CA LEU A 656 -9.83 19.12 -7.90
C LEU A 656 -10.73 20.29 -7.48
N ALA A 657 -11.24 21.05 -8.46
CA ALA A 657 -12.20 22.13 -8.22
C ALA A 657 -13.50 21.63 -7.60
N ALA A 658 -14.07 20.52 -8.12
CA ALA A 658 -15.30 19.93 -7.60
C ALA A 658 -15.14 19.39 -6.17
N ARG A 659 -13.93 18.92 -5.80
CA ARG A 659 -13.58 18.52 -4.43
C ARG A 659 -13.25 19.69 -3.51
N GLY A 660 -13.10 20.90 -4.05
CA GLY A 660 -12.66 22.09 -3.31
C GLY A 660 -11.18 22.08 -2.94
N TYR A 661 -10.35 21.29 -3.64
CA TYR A 661 -8.90 21.20 -3.42
C TYR A 661 -8.14 22.29 -4.17
N TRP A 662 -8.49 23.55 -3.89
CA TRP A 662 -7.96 24.74 -4.55
C TRP A 662 -6.44 24.88 -4.37
N ASP A 663 -5.91 24.63 -3.17
CA ASP A 663 -4.46 24.69 -2.90
C ASP A 663 -3.65 23.75 -3.82
N THR A 664 -4.13 22.51 -4.03
CA THR A 664 -3.49 21.58 -4.96
C THR A 664 -3.62 22.07 -6.39
N LEU A 665 -4.82 22.50 -6.79
CA LEU A 665 -5.08 22.99 -8.15
C LEU A 665 -4.15 24.15 -8.52
N GLU A 666 -4.06 25.17 -7.67
CA GLU A 666 -3.17 26.32 -7.87
C GLU A 666 -1.70 25.90 -7.89
N THR A 667 -1.31 24.96 -7.01
CA THR A 667 0.06 24.43 -6.98
C THR A 667 0.40 23.71 -8.28
N LEU A 668 -0.47 22.84 -8.80
CA LEU A 668 -0.22 22.10 -10.04
C LEU A 668 -0.21 23.01 -11.28
N GLN A 669 -1.07 24.02 -11.32
CA GLN A 669 -1.03 25.04 -12.37
C GLN A 669 0.33 25.76 -12.43
N ARG A 670 0.95 25.99 -11.27
CA ARG A 670 2.27 26.62 -11.16
C ARG A 670 3.42 25.67 -11.49
N LEU A 671 3.33 24.40 -11.10
CA LEU A 671 4.39 23.40 -11.30
C LEU A 671 4.42 22.82 -12.73
N GLY A 672 3.33 22.98 -13.48
CA GLY A 672 3.17 22.38 -14.80
C GLY A 672 2.94 20.87 -14.74
N PRO A 673 2.56 20.26 -15.87
CA PRO A 673 2.21 18.85 -15.93
C PRO A 673 3.42 17.95 -15.62
N TRP A 674 3.12 16.76 -15.11
CA TRP A 674 4.03 15.63 -15.16
C TRP A 674 3.97 15.08 -16.59
N GLU A 675 5.11 14.95 -17.25
CA GLU A 675 5.23 14.40 -18.60
C GLU A 675 5.54 12.90 -18.56
N ARG A 676 5.10 12.17 -19.58
CA ARG A 676 5.41 10.73 -19.71
C ARG A 676 6.91 10.54 -19.83
N ALA A 677 7.42 9.47 -19.24
CA ALA A 677 8.78 9.03 -19.53
C ALA A 677 8.85 8.60 -20.99
N ASP A 678 9.87 9.07 -21.70
CA ASP A 678 10.17 8.68 -23.06
C ASP A 678 11.59 8.11 -23.16
N GLY A 679 11.96 7.58 -24.34
CA GLY A 679 13.31 7.07 -24.58
C GLY A 679 14.35 8.18 -24.78
N SER A 680 13.98 9.45 -24.59
CA SER A 680 14.91 10.58 -24.68
C SER A 680 15.64 10.77 -23.35
N THR A 681 16.77 11.49 -23.39
CA THR A 681 17.55 11.79 -22.18
C THR A 681 17.24 13.17 -21.60
N SER A 682 16.32 13.95 -22.17
CA SER A 682 16.18 15.36 -21.79
C SER A 682 15.42 15.56 -20.49
N THR A 683 14.26 14.93 -20.30
CA THR A 683 13.38 15.17 -19.14
C THR A 683 12.45 14.00 -18.76
N PRO A 684 12.92 12.74 -18.64
CA PRO A 684 12.03 11.59 -18.43
C PRO A 684 11.57 11.41 -16.97
N ILE A 685 12.17 12.11 -16.00
CA ILE A 685 11.93 11.90 -14.56
C ILE A 685 11.24 13.11 -13.94
N ARG A 686 10.18 12.92 -13.14
CA ARG A 686 9.61 13.97 -12.29
C ARG A 686 10.33 14.04 -10.96
N LEU A 687 11.00 15.16 -10.68
CA LEU A 687 11.53 15.42 -9.34
C LEU A 687 10.40 15.88 -8.42
N LEU A 688 10.07 15.08 -7.40
CA LEU A 688 9.03 15.35 -6.42
C LEU A 688 9.61 16.07 -5.20
N GLN A 689 9.34 17.37 -5.15
CA GLN A 689 9.67 18.29 -4.07
C GLN A 689 8.67 19.47 -4.12
N VAL A 690 8.74 20.41 -3.18
CA VAL A 690 7.81 21.59 -3.14
C VAL A 690 7.78 22.35 -4.47
N GLN A 691 8.94 22.47 -5.12
CA GLN A 691 9.10 23.03 -6.46
C GLN A 691 9.38 21.89 -7.45
N ALA A 692 8.38 21.04 -7.69
CA ALA A 692 8.50 19.90 -8.58
C ALA A 692 8.77 20.36 -10.02
N ARG A 693 9.52 19.54 -10.77
CA ARG A 693 9.86 19.80 -12.17
C ARG A 693 10.15 18.48 -12.88
N MET A 694 10.09 18.48 -14.21
CA MET A 694 10.73 17.42 -14.98
C MET A 694 12.26 17.61 -14.96
N ASP A 695 12.98 16.49 -14.96
CA ASP A 695 14.43 16.42 -14.81
C ASP A 695 15.01 15.36 -15.76
N ALA A 696 16.25 15.57 -16.16
CA ALA A 696 17.00 14.59 -16.95
C ALA A 696 17.33 13.36 -16.09
N TYR A 697 17.78 12.29 -16.74
CA TYR A 697 18.51 11.24 -16.02
C TYR A 697 19.73 11.85 -15.32
N SER A 698 19.95 11.46 -14.08
CA SER A 698 21.10 11.88 -13.27
C SER A 698 22.18 10.80 -13.26
N GLU A 699 23.35 11.15 -12.72
CA GLU A 699 24.39 10.16 -12.41
C GLU A 699 24.85 9.30 -13.62
N ILE A 700 24.77 9.82 -14.85
CA ILE A 700 25.07 9.05 -16.06
C ILE A 700 26.50 8.50 -16.05
N GLU A 701 27.48 9.34 -15.71
CA GLU A 701 28.89 8.94 -15.65
C GLU A 701 29.15 7.92 -14.52
N GLN A 702 28.47 8.08 -13.40
CA GLN A 702 28.53 7.19 -12.24
C GLN A 702 27.97 5.81 -12.59
N CYS A 703 26.87 5.77 -13.34
CA CYS A 703 26.27 4.55 -13.83
C CYS A 703 27.15 3.82 -14.86
N GLU A 704 27.89 4.54 -15.72
CA GLU A 704 28.91 3.93 -16.58
C GLU A 704 30.04 3.28 -15.76
N VAL A 705 30.54 3.96 -14.72
CA VAL A 705 31.57 3.43 -13.82
C VAL A 705 31.09 2.17 -13.09
N LEU A 706 29.82 2.15 -12.71
CA LEU A 706 29.18 1.01 -12.05
C LEU A 706 28.84 -0.15 -13.00
N GLY A 707 29.05 0.01 -14.32
CA GLY A 707 28.71 -0.99 -15.33
C GLY A 707 27.21 -1.16 -15.54
N GLN A 708 26.42 -0.12 -15.26
CA GLN A 708 24.97 -0.10 -15.39
C GLN A 708 24.52 1.13 -16.18
N PRO A 709 24.99 1.31 -17.44
CA PRO A 709 24.59 2.44 -18.28
C PRO A 709 23.08 2.43 -18.55
N LEU A 710 22.55 3.53 -19.11
CA LEU A 710 21.12 3.61 -19.47
C LEU A 710 20.67 2.46 -20.39
N ASP A 711 21.54 1.99 -21.27
CA ASP A 711 21.25 0.90 -22.20
C ASP A 711 21.42 -0.50 -21.59
N TYR A 712 21.61 -0.64 -20.28
CA TYR A 712 21.92 -1.90 -19.60
C TYR A 712 20.97 -3.07 -19.96
N PHE A 713 19.68 -2.79 -20.12
CA PHE A 713 18.68 -3.80 -20.50
C PHE A 713 18.57 -4.05 -22.02
N GLU A 714 19.21 -3.24 -22.85
CA GLU A 714 19.18 -3.37 -24.30
C GLU A 714 19.95 -4.62 -24.80
N PRO A 715 19.55 -5.20 -25.94
CA PRO A 715 20.36 -6.19 -26.64
C PRO A 715 21.69 -5.58 -27.11
N GLY A 716 22.82 -6.17 -26.73
CA GLY A 716 24.15 -5.73 -27.17
C GLY A 716 24.81 -4.62 -26.34
N SER A 717 24.25 -4.27 -25.16
CA SER A 717 24.91 -3.35 -24.22
C SER A 717 26.34 -3.81 -23.88
N SER A 718 27.28 -2.88 -23.86
CA SER A 718 28.70 -3.13 -23.59
C SER A 718 28.97 -3.67 -22.19
N ALA A 719 28.02 -3.52 -21.26
CA ALA A 719 28.09 -4.06 -19.90
C ALA A 719 27.92 -5.59 -19.82
N LYS A 720 27.52 -6.26 -20.91
CA LYS A 720 27.31 -7.72 -20.98
C LYS A 720 28.53 -8.48 -21.54
N ASN A 721 29.65 -7.80 -21.81
CA ASN A 721 30.89 -8.39 -22.36
C ASN A 721 31.98 -8.56 -21.30
#